data_AF-A0A0A8UPV7-F1
#
_entry.id   AF-A0A0A8UPV7-F1
#
_cell.length_a   1.000
_cell.length_b   1.000
_cell.length_c   1.000
_cell.angle_alpha   90.00
_cell.angle_beta   90.00
_cell.angle_gamma   90.00
#
_symmetry.space_group_name_H-M   'P 1'
#
loop_
_entity.id
_entity.type
_entity.pdbx_description
1 polymer ?
#
loop_
_entity_poly.entity_id
_entity_poly.type
_entity_poly.pdbx_seq_one_letter_code
_entity_poly.pdbx_strand_id
1 'polypeptide(L)'
;MSREEVLSALLRKDMLHPNILLLKKFLLTVYHGWFRINGFSPDEKYSLSEYLLDDERLIIDFTRLNEKAREKFLKWFLAPHSSQANQALLSGVATNNYRGYTAEVGLSRWGRIINFLFHRKKSYHWDFPPQESPSNNHLKGLELCQDTLGLLIGLNQSFVENNGTKYHAINDNQSKPLRNTKRVLLTDDMVNKLITTDLDSFDFDSAISRPHPFSINVTLESKRLLAMQEYRKTQRLFREKAWFKRLWDWIHSFFVNPPQEIEMTEIRSGSKKYRLLFSEGEVQVFKRENDGQIFVTEKRPELDSMVFCGGGAKIFAHVGALKAFEEHGIKPVKYAGSSAGAIMAALAYLGCSSTEILTFFQWFKQDNLIHYEVDSSGLSDARAMKAALDYMVMKKVNEIIQKYGVDKTPEGQKFLADKVFKDGKITFESLHFLKKRYPDCCLGEKLTVTATDVKNRTTSYFSYATSPHMELSNAVKISASFPVVFKPTVVAGVRYKDGGILSNLPTEIFIGDLSTLLESEHGNCLSMVAFQFDNGYERNLLDKFAERVYRENFFWNWLYSLFTGVKDPVSGWERDRLKLLQHSNQVVLIPVGNVSSTQFDLDKDSQNTLVDNGYQAGKNYITARYKLNDKTAKNDELMYSNFSSIEELLYFSCYRGHADWFEKLAVEAEKEGVSREKIHQLRNSYFSSSKEEEKPLRASNANSSSLDSLGGFLGAQWMTRRNMQLFESIYPIFHKLPYNFLTNTQDLKFFKLARHSLSLDRPLEGLKYLKQIKGETHVLLSIFIQILSTAQLGKIDETISKFKLLMVSLQDANMEKLKHSSFYGKWNLLVRQSCRILKLFEQQNWADNYDLCASLKEGEEPLQTLAIKDAPVLDNRVNDEYSINNENYEVSQQCLNS
;
A
#
# COMPACT_ATOMS: atom_id res chain seq x y z
N MET A 1 17.65 -52.44 -1.03
CA MET A 1 17.42 -51.59 -2.20
C MET A 1 18.15 -50.27 -2.02
N SER A 2 18.63 -49.65 -3.09
CA SER A 2 19.07 -48.25 -3.09
C SER A 2 17.88 -47.30 -2.87
N ARG A 3 18.15 -46.02 -2.57
CA ARG A 3 17.09 -44.99 -2.43
C ARG A 3 16.30 -44.79 -3.74
N GLU A 4 16.98 -44.98 -4.86
CA GLU A 4 16.44 -44.89 -6.22
C GLU A 4 15.50 -46.07 -6.50
N GLU A 5 15.95 -47.30 -6.24
CA GLU A 5 15.14 -48.52 -6.35
C GLU A 5 13.86 -48.46 -5.51
N VAL A 6 13.91 -47.88 -4.30
CA VAL A 6 12.72 -47.71 -3.43
C VAL A 6 11.67 -46.79 -4.06
N LEU A 7 12.08 -45.72 -4.74
CA LEU A 7 11.16 -44.82 -5.45
C LEU A 7 10.72 -45.42 -6.79
N SER A 8 11.63 -45.93 -7.61
CA SER A 8 11.30 -46.63 -8.88
C SER A 8 10.30 -47.76 -8.68
N ALA A 9 10.47 -48.60 -7.63
CA ALA A 9 9.56 -49.69 -7.34
C ALA A 9 8.15 -49.23 -6.94
N LEU A 10 7.99 -48.01 -6.40
CA LEU A 10 6.68 -47.41 -6.13
C LEU A 10 6.08 -46.77 -7.38
N LEU A 11 6.89 -46.09 -8.19
CA LEU A 11 6.47 -45.44 -9.43
C LEU A 11 6.04 -46.45 -10.51
N ARG A 12 6.64 -47.64 -10.51
CA ARG A 12 6.31 -48.77 -11.41
C ARG A 12 5.15 -49.65 -10.91
N LYS A 13 4.63 -49.48 -9.69
CA LYS A 13 3.39 -50.14 -9.22
C LYS A 13 2.19 -49.35 -9.76
N ASP A 14 1.79 -49.70 -10.98
CA ASP A 14 1.18 -48.76 -11.93
C ASP A 14 -0.32 -48.45 -11.74
N MET A 15 -0.72 -47.29 -12.31
CA MET A 15 -2.07 -46.75 -12.57
C MET A 15 -3.11 -46.64 -11.44
N LEU A 16 -3.33 -47.67 -10.61
CA LEU A 16 -4.57 -47.78 -9.83
C LEU A 16 -4.58 -47.12 -8.45
N HIS A 17 -3.42 -46.79 -7.86
CA HIS A 17 -3.39 -46.20 -6.51
C HIS A 17 -3.23 -44.66 -6.56
N PRO A 18 -4.27 -43.87 -6.24
CA PRO A 18 -4.28 -42.42 -6.50
C PRO A 18 -3.20 -41.63 -5.75
N ASN A 19 -2.69 -42.16 -4.63
CA ASN A 19 -1.63 -41.51 -3.86
C ASN A 19 -0.26 -41.58 -4.58
N ILE A 20 -0.05 -42.51 -5.53
CA ILE A 20 1.16 -42.53 -6.38
C ILE A 20 1.16 -41.37 -7.37
N LEU A 21 -0.02 -40.94 -7.86
CA LEU A 21 -0.14 -39.75 -8.70
C LEU A 21 0.18 -38.46 -7.93
N LEU A 22 -0.09 -38.40 -6.61
CA LEU A 22 0.39 -37.31 -5.76
C LEU A 22 1.93 -37.32 -5.63
N LEU A 23 2.55 -38.51 -5.52
CA LEU A 23 4.01 -38.66 -5.53
C LEU A 23 4.64 -38.23 -6.87
N LYS A 24 4.09 -38.67 -8.02
CA LYS A 24 4.50 -38.21 -9.37
C LYS A 24 4.49 -36.67 -9.44
N LYS A 25 3.39 -36.02 -9.00
CA LYS A 25 3.29 -34.54 -8.97
C LYS A 25 4.30 -33.88 -8.03
N PHE A 26 4.55 -34.45 -6.87
CA PHE A 26 5.58 -33.96 -5.93
C PHE A 26 6.97 -34.01 -6.57
N LEU A 27 7.37 -35.15 -7.14
CA LEU A 27 8.65 -35.32 -7.82
C LEU A 27 8.82 -34.31 -8.97
N LEU A 28 7.80 -34.16 -9.83
CA LEU A 28 7.84 -33.21 -10.94
C LEU A 28 7.98 -31.75 -10.44
N THR A 29 7.27 -31.40 -9.36
CA THR A 29 7.33 -30.06 -8.76
C THR A 29 8.72 -29.74 -8.21
N VAL A 30 9.39 -30.70 -7.57
CA VAL A 30 10.78 -30.53 -7.10
C VAL A 30 11.74 -30.46 -8.29
N TYR A 31 11.56 -31.29 -9.32
CA TYR A 31 12.46 -31.40 -10.47
C TYR A 31 12.49 -30.13 -11.34
N HIS A 32 11.34 -29.49 -11.60
CA HIS A 32 11.27 -28.25 -12.38
C HIS A 32 11.33 -26.96 -11.54
N GLY A 33 11.13 -27.04 -10.23
CA GLY A 33 11.20 -25.88 -9.35
C GLY A 33 12.63 -25.47 -8.96
N TRP A 34 12.77 -24.26 -8.43
CA TRP A 34 14.05 -23.73 -7.92
C TRP A 34 14.38 -24.37 -6.57
N PHE A 35 14.94 -25.58 -6.61
CA PHE A 35 15.30 -26.38 -5.44
C PHE A 35 16.57 -25.85 -4.76
N ARG A 36 16.50 -25.64 -3.45
CA ARG A 36 17.56 -25.06 -2.61
C ARG A 36 17.76 -25.84 -1.32
N ILE A 37 19.02 -26.02 -0.95
CA ILE A 37 19.52 -26.69 0.25
C ILE A 37 20.22 -25.63 1.12
N ASN A 38 19.68 -25.33 2.30
CA ASN A 38 20.17 -24.27 3.19
C ASN A 38 20.48 -22.94 2.45
N GLY A 39 19.61 -22.56 1.50
CA GLY A 39 19.76 -21.34 0.67
C GLY A 39 20.56 -21.51 -0.64
N PHE A 40 21.36 -22.56 -0.79
CA PHE A 40 22.25 -22.80 -1.94
C PHE A 40 21.68 -23.82 -2.94
N SER A 41 22.23 -23.90 -4.16
CA SER A 41 21.95 -25.02 -5.08
C SER A 41 22.29 -26.39 -4.47
N PRO A 42 21.63 -27.48 -4.90
CA PRO A 42 22.08 -28.84 -4.64
C PRO A 42 23.48 -29.09 -5.22
N ASP A 43 24.15 -30.12 -4.72
CA ASP A 43 25.49 -30.55 -5.12
C ASP A 43 25.36 -31.72 -6.12
N GLU A 44 26.12 -31.70 -7.22
CA GLU A 44 26.14 -32.76 -8.24
C GLU A 44 26.57 -34.14 -7.68
N LYS A 45 27.22 -34.16 -6.51
CA LYS A 45 27.64 -35.38 -5.81
C LYS A 45 26.49 -36.30 -5.36
N TYR A 46 25.25 -35.80 -5.25
CA TYR A 46 24.10 -36.54 -4.70
C TYR A 46 22.93 -36.60 -5.68
N SER A 47 22.26 -37.77 -5.79
CA SER A 47 21.06 -37.89 -6.64
C SER A 47 19.83 -37.24 -6.02
N LEU A 48 18.82 -36.90 -6.84
CA LEU A 48 17.59 -36.31 -6.34
C LEU A 48 16.88 -37.23 -5.32
N SER A 49 16.97 -38.56 -5.48
CA SER A 49 16.47 -39.52 -4.50
C SER A 49 17.14 -39.37 -3.12
N GLU A 50 18.44 -39.13 -3.07
CA GLU A 50 19.18 -38.95 -1.81
C GLU A 50 18.76 -37.67 -1.09
N TYR A 51 18.49 -36.60 -1.84
CA TYR A 51 17.95 -35.36 -1.28
C TYR A 51 16.49 -35.46 -0.84
N LEU A 52 15.70 -36.40 -1.37
CA LEU A 52 14.29 -36.55 -1.01
C LEU A 52 14.06 -37.56 0.13
N LEU A 53 14.75 -38.69 0.12
CA LEU A 53 14.62 -39.75 1.12
C LEU A 53 15.59 -39.54 2.31
N ASP A 54 15.21 -38.66 3.25
CA ASP A 54 15.81 -38.55 4.59
C ASP A 54 14.80 -37.97 5.62
N ASP A 55 15.27 -37.59 6.81
CA ASP A 55 14.47 -37.00 7.91
C ASP A 55 14.05 -35.53 7.70
N GLU A 56 14.64 -34.81 6.74
CA GLU A 56 14.45 -33.37 6.56
C GLU A 56 13.27 -33.08 5.61
N ARG A 57 12.35 -32.22 6.06
CA ARG A 57 11.15 -31.85 5.28
C ARG A 57 11.45 -30.81 4.21
N LEU A 58 10.63 -30.80 3.17
CA LEU A 58 10.70 -29.89 2.02
C LEU A 58 9.57 -28.86 2.07
N ILE A 59 9.93 -27.59 1.91
CA ILE A 59 8.97 -26.48 1.77
C ILE A 59 8.77 -26.20 0.29
N ILE A 60 7.56 -26.44 -0.24
CA ILE A 60 7.15 -25.84 -1.53
C ILE A 60 6.67 -24.42 -1.20
N ASP A 61 7.27 -23.42 -1.83
CA ASP A 61 7.14 -22.02 -1.45
C ASP A 61 6.30 -21.22 -2.45
N PHE A 62 5.34 -20.46 -1.93
CA PHE A 62 4.40 -19.65 -2.73
C PHE A 62 4.68 -18.14 -2.66
N THR A 63 5.80 -17.69 -2.07
CA THR A 63 6.14 -16.25 -1.97
C THR A 63 6.46 -15.59 -3.33
N ARG A 64 6.52 -16.37 -4.41
CA ARG A 64 6.72 -15.93 -5.79
C ARG A 64 5.52 -16.21 -6.71
N LEU A 65 4.42 -16.75 -6.17
CA LEU A 65 3.22 -17.05 -6.94
C LEU A 65 2.16 -15.97 -6.74
N ASN A 66 1.55 -15.50 -7.83
CA ASN A 66 0.32 -14.72 -7.74
C ASN A 66 -0.85 -15.59 -7.25
N GLU A 67 -1.91 -14.98 -6.71
CA GLU A 67 -2.99 -15.74 -6.08
C GLU A 67 -3.68 -16.74 -7.03
N LYS A 68 -3.82 -16.40 -8.32
CA LYS A 68 -4.42 -17.27 -9.34
C LYS A 68 -3.50 -18.44 -9.69
N ALA A 69 -2.19 -18.23 -9.72
CA ALA A 69 -1.21 -19.30 -9.93
C ALA A 69 -1.15 -20.24 -8.72
N ARG A 70 -1.16 -19.70 -7.50
CA ARG A 70 -1.28 -20.47 -6.25
C ARG A 70 -2.56 -21.32 -6.23
N GLU A 71 -3.69 -20.76 -6.65
CA GLU A 71 -4.97 -21.51 -6.78
C GLU A 71 -4.93 -22.59 -7.87
N LYS A 72 -4.41 -22.27 -9.07
CA LYS A 72 -4.15 -23.25 -10.15
C LYS A 72 -3.31 -24.42 -9.63
N PHE A 73 -2.17 -24.11 -8.99
CA PHE A 73 -1.24 -25.10 -8.44
C PHE A 73 -1.94 -25.98 -7.39
N LEU A 74 -2.60 -25.41 -6.39
CA LEU A 74 -3.29 -26.18 -5.34
C LEU A 74 -4.43 -27.04 -5.90
N LYS A 75 -5.15 -26.56 -6.93
CA LYS A 75 -6.18 -27.31 -7.63
C LYS A 75 -5.62 -28.51 -8.40
N TRP A 76 -4.45 -28.37 -9.04
CA TRP A 76 -3.77 -29.48 -9.72
C TRP A 76 -3.11 -30.46 -8.73
N PHE A 77 -2.44 -29.92 -7.70
CA PHE A 77 -1.61 -30.67 -6.75
C PHE A 77 -2.41 -31.44 -5.71
N LEU A 78 -3.44 -30.84 -5.09
CA LEU A 78 -4.16 -31.44 -3.95
C LEU A 78 -5.59 -31.87 -4.24
N ALA A 79 -6.34 -31.13 -5.06
CA ALA A 79 -7.80 -31.37 -5.16
C ALA A 79 -8.19 -32.80 -5.59
N PRO A 80 -7.51 -33.45 -6.57
CA PRO A 80 -7.80 -34.85 -6.95
C PRO A 80 -7.52 -35.88 -5.83
N HIS A 81 -6.75 -35.50 -4.81
CA HIS A 81 -6.28 -36.39 -3.74
C HIS A 81 -6.98 -36.12 -2.40
N SER A 82 -7.89 -35.16 -2.35
CA SER A 82 -8.56 -34.71 -1.12
C SER A 82 -9.39 -35.80 -0.42
N SER A 83 -9.90 -36.78 -1.17
CA SER A 83 -10.67 -37.92 -0.63
C SER A 83 -9.82 -39.03 -0.01
N GLN A 84 -8.49 -39.06 -0.25
CA GLN A 84 -7.58 -40.04 0.37
C GLN A 84 -6.75 -39.44 1.53
N ALA A 85 -7.07 -38.20 1.93
CA ALA A 85 -6.29 -37.43 2.90
C ALA A 85 -6.70 -37.77 4.36
N ASN A 86 -5.92 -38.63 5.03
CA ASN A 86 -6.11 -38.96 6.43
C ASN A 86 -5.59 -37.84 7.34
N GLN A 87 -6.32 -37.44 8.40
CA GLN A 87 -5.90 -36.33 9.27
C GLN A 87 -4.89 -36.79 10.33
N ALA A 88 -3.65 -36.29 10.28
CA ALA A 88 -2.57 -36.63 11.21
C ALA A 88 -2.73 -35.92 12.57
N LEU A 89 -3.51 -36.54 13.47
CA LEU A 89 -3.96 -35.94 14.75
C LEU A 89 -2.83 -35.56 15.73
N LEU A 90 -1.69 -36.24 15.71
CA LEU A 90 -0.55 -36.03 16.64
C LEU A 90 0.78 -35.78 15.91
N SER A 91 0.72 -35.10 14.75
CA SER A 91 1.92 -34.72 14.00
C SER A 91 2.98 -34.06 14.89
N GLY A 92 4.24 -34.40 14.66
CA GLY A 92 5.37 -33.84 15.39
C GLY A 92 5.74 -32.42 14.98
N VAL A 93 5.04 -31.83 14.03
CA VAL A 93 5.41 -30.60 13.33
C VAL A 93 4.18 -29.73 13.06
N ALA A 94 4.38 -28.41 13.04
CA ALA A 94 3.45 -27.43 12.54
C ALA A 94 4.20 -26.40 11.66
N THR A 95 3.45 -25.65 10.85
CA THR A 95 3.98 -24.54 10.04
C THR A 95 3.74 -23.18 10.73
N ASN A 96 4.53 -22.16 10.40
CA ASN A 96 4.18 -20.76 10.62
C ASN A 96 4.84 -19.81 9.59
N ASN A 97 4.27 -18.62 9.41
CA ASN A 97 4.68 -17.66 8.38
C ASN A 97 5.54 -16.49 8.92
N TYR A 98 5.99 -16.56 10.17
CA TYR A 98 6.66 -15.46 10.89
C TYR A 98 8.05 -15.04 10.35
N ARG A 99 8.53 -15.69 9.28
CA ARG A 99 9.73 -15.30 8.52
C ARG A 99 9.41 -14.70 7.14
N GLY A 100 8.14 -14.41 6.85
CA GLY A 100 7.70 -13.98 5.51
C GLY A 100 7.59 -15.11 4.49
N TYR A 101 7.75 -16.37 4.93
CA TYR A 101 7.53 -17.60 4.18
C TYR A 101 7.09 -18.71 5.15
N THR A 102 6.58 -19.83 4.62
CA THR A 102 6.12 -20.96 5.43
C THR A 102 7.30 -21.75 6.00
N ALA A 103 7.57 -21.58 7.29
CA ALA A 103 8.64 -22.21 8.03
C ALA A 103 8.15 -23.41 8.87
N GLU A 104 9.07 -24.36 9.10
CA GLU A 104 8.87 -25.56 9.91
C GLU A 104 9.12 -25.31 11.41
N VAL A 105 8.15 -25.72 12.25
CA VAL A 105 8.21 -25.68 13.71
C VAL A 105 7.85 -27.04 14.29
N GLY A 106 8.85 -27.84 14.67
CA GLY A 106 8.64 -29.12 15.34
C GLY A 106 8.21 -28.99 16.81
N LEU A 107 7.09 -29.62 17.15
CA LEU A 107 6.35 -29.51 18.41
C LEU A 107 6.90 -30.41 19.54
N SER A 108 6.90 -29.88 20.77
CA SER A 108 7.09 -30.68 22.00
C SER A 108 5.90 -31.62 22.26
N ARG A 109 6.02 -32.59 23.19
CA ARG A 109 4.89 -33.48 23.56
C ARG A 109 3.63 -32.68 23.94
N TRP A 110 3.78 -31.64 24.76
CA TRP A 110 2.69 -30.70 25.08
C TRP A 110 2.21 -29.88 23.88
N GLY A 111 3.11 -29.43 23.01
CA GLY A 111 2.74 -28.72 21.78
C GLY A 111 1.86 -29.55 20.83
N ARG A 112 2.08 -30.87 20.75
CA ARG A 112 1.22 -31.79 19.97
C ARG A 112 -0.19 -31.87 20.57
N ILE A 113 -0.30 -32.01 21.89
CA ILE A 113 -1.58 -32.04 22.62
C ILE A 113 -2.35 -30.72 22.41
N ILE A 114 -1.66 -29.57 22.48
CA ILE A 114 -2.27 -28.26 22.23
C ILE A 114 -2.73 -28.12 20.77
N ASN A 115 -1.93 -28.57 19.79
CA ASN A 115 -2.34 -28.53 18.38
C ASN A 115 -3.54 -29.45 18.10
N PHE A 116 -3.58 -30.63 18.73
CA PHE A 116 -4.72 -31.55 18.68
C PHE A 116 -5.99 -30.91 19.25
N LEU A 117 -5.97 -30.48 20.51
CA LEU A 117 -7.14 -29.96 21.23
C LEU A 117 -7.73 -28.68 20.61
N PHE A 118 -6.88 -27.78 20.12
CA PHE A 118 -7.30 -26.49 19.57
C PHE A 118 -7.29 -26.44 18.03
N HIS A 119 -7.07 -27.59 17.37
CA HIS A 119 -7.05 -27.77 15.90
C HIS A 119 -6.24 -26.68 15.14
N ARG A 120 -5.16 -26.15 15.73
CA ARG A 120 -4.55 -24.88 15.31
C ARG A 120 -3.99 -24.95 13.88
N LYS A 121 -3.39 -26.07 13.48
CA LYS A 121 -3.12 -26.44 12.09
C LYS A 121 -3.27 -27.94 11.87
N LYS A 122 -4.00 -28.31 10.81
CA LYS A 122 -4.15 -29.71 10.37
C LYS A 122 -2.94 -30.13 9.52
N SER A 123 -2.37 -31.28 9.88
CA SER A 123 -1.50 -32.05 8.99
C SER A 123 -2.33 -33.20 8.41
N TYR A 124 -2.04 -33.60 7.17
CA TYR A 124 -2.70 -34.69 6.47
C TYR A 124 -1.65 -35.69 5.97
N HIS A 125 -2.00 -36.98 5.93
CA HIS A 125 -1.17 -38.02 5.33
C HIS A 125 -1.90 -38.79 4.23
N TRP A 126 -1.13 -39.22 3.25
CA TRP A 126 -1.53 -40.08 2.14
C TRP A 126 -0.64 -41.32 2.20
N ASP A 127 -1.24 -42.45 2.53
CA ASP A 127 -0.52 -43.71 2.69
C ASP A 127 -0.25 -44.34 1.31
N PHE A 128 0.89 -45.00 1.16
CA PHE A 128 1.31 -45.63 -0.11
C PHE A 128 1.09 -47.15 -0.06
N PRO A 129 0.90 -47.81 -1.23
CA PRO A 129 0.74 -49.26 -1.28
C PRO A 129 1.98 -49.97 -0.72
N PRO A 130 1.82 -51.11 -0.04
CA PRO A 130 2.93 -51.82 0.59
C PRO A 130 3.99 -52.25 -0.42
N GLN A 131 5.26 -52.08 -0.02
CA GLN A 131 6.42 -52.50 -0.79
C GLN A 131 6.85 -53.90 -0.35
N GLU A 132 6.72 -54.88 -1.24
CA GLU A 132 7.24 -56.22 -1.06
C GLU A 132 8.75 -56.22 -1.33
N SER A 133 9.53 -55.87 -0.30
CA SER A 133 10.99 -55.84 -0.38
C SER A 133 11.62 -56.24 0.96
N PRO A 134 12.66 -57.11 0.96
CA PRO A 134 13.31 -57.59 2.18
C PRO A 134 14.24 -56.56 2.85
N SER A 135 14.45 -55.37 2.27
CA SER A 135 15.24 -54.30 2.90
C SER A 135 14.38 -53.37 3.76
N ASN A 136 14.86 -53.00 4.95
CA ASN A 136 14.17 -52.14 5.93
C ASN A 136 13.83 -50.70 5.46
N ASN A 137 14.23 -50.29 4.26
CA ASN A 137 13.97 -48.98 3.69
C ASN A 137 12.64 -49.01 2.88
N HIS A 138 11.51 -48.76 3.56
CA HIS A 138 10.18 -48.68 2.97
C HIS A 138 9.61 -47.27 3.10
N LEU A 139 9.05 -46.75 2.00
CA LEU A 139 8.36 -45.46 1.96
C LEU A 139 6.85 -45.68 2.14
N LYS A 140 6.33 -45.33 3.32
CA LYS A 140 4.96 -45.63 3.77
C LYS A 140 3.91 -44.64 3.30
N GLY A 141 4.30 -43.43 2.92
CA GLY A 141 3.37 -42.35 2.57
C GLY A 141 4.00 -40.97 2.56
N LEU A 142 3.17 -39.97 2.32
CA LEU A 142 3.50 -38.55 2.31
C LEU A 142 2.69 -37.83 3.39
N GLU A 143 3.34 -37.02 4.23
CA GLU A 143 2.69 -36.11 5.19
C GLU A 143 2.83 -34.66 4.71
N LEU A 144 1.75 -33.89 4.72
CA LEU A 144 1.73 -32.49 4.31
C LEU A 144 0.99 -31.60 5.32
N CYS A 145 1.60 -30.48 5.67
CA CYS A 145 0.98 -29.40 6.44
C CYS A 145 0.92 -28.14 5.57
N GLN A 146 -0.31 -27.69 5.26
CA GLN A 146 -0.57 -26.52 4.43
C GLN A 146 -0.53 -25.23 5.25
N ASP A 147 -0.04 -24.15 4.63
CA ASP A 147 -0.08 -22.79 5.18
C ASP A 147 -0.37 -21.76 4.07
N THR A 148 -0.48 -20.47 4.40
CA THR A 148 -0.86 -19.45 3.40
C THR A 148 0.26 -19.07 2.43
N LEU A 149 1.53 -19.39 2.73
CA LEU A 149 2.71 -19.05 1.91
C LEU A 149 3.45 -20.29 1.37
N GLY A 150 2.90 -21.49 1.51
CA GLY A 150 3.57 -22.72 1.08
C GLY A 150 2.98 -24.01 1.64
N LEU A 151 3.61 -25.13 1.28
CA LEU A 151 3.33 -26.48 1.76
C LEU A 151 4.58 -27.07 2.39
N LEU A 152 4.48 -27.56 3.62
CA LEU A 152 5.55 -28.33 4.26
C LEU A 152 5.27 -29.83 4.06
N ILE A 153 6.16 -30.53 3.36
CA ILE A 153 6.00 -31.93 2.95
C ILE A 153 7.11 -32.80 3.55
N GLY A 154 6.74 -33.95 4.09
CA GLY A 154 7.66 -34.99 4.56
C GLY A 154 7.31 -36.36 3.97
N LEU A 155 8.34 -37.20 3.76
CA LEU A 155 8.19 -38.57 3.26
C LEU A 155 8.34 -39.55 4.42
N ASN A 156 7.29 -40.31 4.73
CA ASN A 156 7.22 -41.19 5.90
C ASN A 156 7.97 -42.50 5.63
N GLN A 157 9.17 -42.65 6.19
CA GLN A 157 10.07 -43.79 5.96
C GLN A 157 10.13 -44.71 7.20
N SER A 158 10.40 -46.01 7.02
CA SER A 158 10.61 -46.97 8.13
C SER A 158 12.01 -46.89 8.76
N PHE A 159 13.03 -46.61 7.95
CA PHE A 159 14.42 -46.49 8.35
C PHE A 159 15.06 -45.39 7.50
N VAL A 160 15.96 -44.60 8.11
CA VAL A 160 16.68 -43.52 7.43
C VAL A 160 18.17 -43.72 7.72
N GLU A 161 18.92 -44.07 6.68
CA GLU A 161 20.37 -44.18 6.76
C GLU A 161 20.99 -42.79 6.96
N ASN A 162 21.71 -42.64 8.07
CA ASN A 162 22.26 -41.40 8.61
C ASN A 162 23.53 -40.95 7.86
N ASN A 163 23.44 -40.85 6.53
CA ASN A 163 24.54 -40.43 5.65
C ASN A 163 25.02 -39.01 6.04
N GLY A 164 26.32 -38.88 6.21
CA GLY A 164 26.97 -37.67 6.72
C GLY A 164 27.05 -36.51 5.71
N THR A 165 27.61 -35.42 6.22
CA THR A 165 28.05 -34.17 5.58
C THR A 165 27.11 -33.37 4.68
N LYS A 166 26.15 -33.95 3.92
CA LYS A 166 25.40 -33.23 2.85
C LYS A 166 24.63 -31.94 3.25
N TYR A 167 24.38 -31.70 4.53
CA TYR A 167 23.74 -30.48 5.05
C TYR A 167 24.55 -29.74 6.13
N HIS A 168 25.51 -30.41 6.77
CA HIS A 168 26.25 -29.92 7.92
C HIS A 168 27.54 -30.71 8.16
N ALA A 169 28.58 -30.08 8.73
CA ALA A 169 29.79 -30.78 9.14
C ALA A 169 29.52 -31.83 10.22
N ILE A 170 30.34 -32.88 10.31
CA ILE A 170 30.19 -33.98 11.28
C ILE A 170 30.16 -33.45 12.73
N ASN A 171 30.90 -32.38 13.01
CA ASN A 171 31.01 -31.76 14.33
C ASN A 171 29.98 -30.64 14.59
N ASP A 172 28.97 -30.45 13.73
CA ASP A 172 27.90 -29.47 13.94
C ASP A 172 27.02 -29.88 15.14
N ASN A 173 27.01 -29.05 16.19
CA ASN A 173 26.38 -29.33 17.49
C ASN A 173 24.82 -29.31 17.49
N GLN A 174 24.18 -29.16 16.33
CA GLN A 174 22.72 -29.04 16.21
C GLN A 174 21.95 -30.37 16.37
N SER A 175 20.74 -30.29 16.92
CA SER A 175 19.84 -31.46 17.02
C SER A 175 19.23 -31.81 15.67
N LYS A 176 19.36 -33.08 15.22
CA LYS A 176 18.60 -33.60 14.07
C LYS A 176 17.10 -33.80 14.40
N PRO A 177 16.19 -33.69 13.41
CA PRO A 177 16.40 -33.05 12.10
C PRO A 177 16.65 -31.55 12.28
N LEU A 178 17.44 -30.97 11.37
CA LEU A 178 17.83 -29.56 11.33
C LEU A 178 16.63 -28.65 11.08
N ARG A 179 15.70 -29.09 10.20
CA ARG A 179 14.46 -28.40 9.78
C ARG A 179 14.71 -27.19 8.88
N ASN A 180 13.71 -26.85 8.07
CA ASN A 180 13.79 -25.75 7.08
C ASN A 180 14.97 -25.92 6.08
N THR A 181 15.52 -27.13 5.94
CA THR A 181 16.76 -27.41 5.21
C THR A 181 16.56 -27.40 3.69
N LYS A 182 15.36 -27.74 3.22
CA LYS A 182 14.99 -27.88 1.80
C LYS A 182 13.85 -26.91 1.45
N ARG A 183 14.01 -26.15 0.37
CA ARG A 183 12.99 -25.22 -0.16
C ARG A 183 12.93 -25.34 -1.68
N VAL A 184 11.74 -25.33 -2.26
CA VAL A 184 11.49 -25.24 -3.70
C VAL A 184 10.70 -23.97 -3.93
N LEU A 185 11.26 -23.00 -4.65
CA LEU A 185 10.53 -21.81 -5.09
C LEU A 185 9.94 -22.08 -6.49
N LEU A 186 8.71 -21.62 -6.70
CA LEU A 186 7.98 -21.74 -7.97
C LEU A 186 7.60 -20.35 -8.47
N THR A 187 7.75 -20.10 -9.78
CA THR A 187 7.18 -18.93 -10.46
C THR A 187 5.83 -19.28 -11.10
N ASP A 188 5.07 -18.25 -11.50
CA ASP A 188 3.78 -18.43 -12.17
C ASP A 188 3.90 -19.28 -13.44
N ASP A 189 5.00 -19.15 -14.19
CA ASP A 189 5.26 -19.90 -15.42
C ASP A 189 5.72 -21.34 -15.15
N MET A 190 6.50 -21.57 -14.09
CA MET A 190 6.76 -22.93 -13.60
C MET A 190 5.46 -23.64 -13.24
N VAL A 191 4.50 -22.94 -12.62
CA VAL A 191 3.17 -23.50 -12.31
C VAL A 191 2.36 -23.78 -13.58
N ASN A 192 2.35 -22.87 -14.56
CA ASN A 192 1.69 -23.11 -15.84
C ASN A 192 2.27 -24.37 -16.51
N LYS A 193 3.60 -24.46 -16.61
CA LYS A 193 4.32 -25.62 -17.18
C LYS A 193 3.99 -26.93 -16.45
N LEU A 194 4.09 -26.95 -15.12
CA LEU A 194 3.78 -28.13 -14.29
C LEU A 194 2.37 -28.67 -14.52
N ILE A 195 1.40 -27.80 -14.80
CA ILE A 195 0.02 -28.18 -15.07
C ILE A 195 -0.18 -28.73 -16.49
N THR A 196 0.65 -28.28 -17.45
CA THR A 196 0.61 -28.74 -18.86
C THR A 196 1.49 -29.97 -19.15
N THR A 197 2.49 -30.28 -18.33
CA THR A 197 3.33 -31.47 -18.50
C THR A 197 2.50 -32.74 -18.34
N ASP A 198 2.52 -33.60 -19.36
CA ASP A 198 1.99 -34.96 -19.25
C ASP A 198 2.87 -35.80 -18.30
N LEU A 199 2.23 -36.30 -17.23
CA LEU A 199 2.86 -37.07 -16.16
C LEU A 199 3.19 -38.49 -16.58
N ASP A 200 2.61 -39.03 -17.66
CA ASP A 200 2.91 -40.39 -18.12
C ASP A 200 3.96 -40.42 -19.23
N SER A 201 4.23 -39.28 -19.90
CA SER A 201 5.40 -39.10 -20.76
C SER A 201 6.74 -38.83 -20.02
N PHE A 202 6.70 -38.56 -18.72
CA PHE A 202 7.86 -38.08 -17.96
C PHE A 202 8.67 -39.23 -17.35
N ASP A 203 9.96 -39.31 -17.70
CA ASP A 203 10.90 -40.30 -17.16
C ASP A 203 11.29 -39.98 -15.71
N PHE A 204 10.47 -40.44 -14.77
CA PHE A 204 10.76 -40.31 -13.35
C PHE A 204 11.98 -41.13 -12.90
N ASP A 205 12.28 -42.26 -13.53
CA ASP A 205 13.40 -43.12 -13.13
C ASP A 205 14.75 -42.46 -13.42
N SER A 206 14.89 -41.80 -14.58
CA SER A 206 16.06 -40.94 -14.85
C SER A 206 16.04 -39.63 -14.05
N ALA A 207 14.88 -39.14 -13.62
CA ALA A 207 14.79 -37.89 -12.86
C ALA A 207 15.21 -38.03 -11.38
N ILE A 208 14.97 -39.20 -10.76
CA ILE A 208 15.34 -39.47 -9.36
C ILE A 208 16.76 -39.99 -9.17
N SER A 209 17.31 -40.69 -10.16
CA SER A 209 18.65 -41.30 -10.13
C SER A 209 19.78 -40.35 -10.53
N ARG A 210 19.46 -39.25 -11.22
CA ARG A 210 20.42 -38.19 -11.54
C ARG A 210 20.43 -37.09 -10.47
N PRO A 211 21.51 -36.29 -10.39
CA PRO A 211 21.48 -35.02 -9.68
C PRO A 211 20.37 -34.10 -10.21
N HIS A 212 19.91 -33.18 -9.37
CA HIS A 212 18.86 -32.22 -9.75
C HIS A 212 19.31 -31.31 -10.91
N PRO A 213 18.44 -30.89 -11.84
CA PRO A 213 18.82 -30.04 -12.98
C PRO A 213 19.54 -28.72 -12.64
N PHE A 214 19.35 -28.19 -11.41
CA PHE A 214 20.03 -26.99 -10.90
C PHE A 214 21.15 -27.30 -9.88
N SER A 215 21.69 -28.53 -9.90
CA SER A 215 22.86 -28.91 -9.12
C SER A 215 24.16 -28.38 -9.70
N ILE A 216 25.13 -28.08 -8.84
CA ILE A 216 26.46 -27.57 -9.24
C ILE A 216 27.56 -28.47 -8.69
N ASN A 217 28.71 -28.48 -9.36
CA ASN A 217 29.92 -29.12 -8.86
C ASN A 217 30.49 -28.33 -7.66
N VAL A 218 30.55 -28.96 -6.47
CA VAL A 218 31.08 -28.32 -5.25
C VAL A 218 32.52 -28.76 -4.99
N THR A 219 33.48 -27.94 -5.45
CA THR A 219 34.92 -28.21 -5.31
C THR A 219 35.47 -28.07 -3.88
N LEU A 220 34.76 -27.38 -2.97
CA LEU A 220 35.20 -27.08 -1.60
C LEU A 220 34.10 -27.40 -0.57
N GLU A 221 33.88 -28.70 -0.31
CA GLU A 221 32.83 -29.19 0.61
C GLU A 221 32.88 -28.52 2.00
N SER A 222 34.06 -28.40 2.63
CA SER A 222 34.20 -27.76 3.95
C SER A 222 33.67 -26.32 3.99
N LYS A 223 33.97 -25.53 2.96
CA LYS A 223 33.51 -24.14 2.80
C LYS A 223 32.03 -24.06 2.49
N ARG A 224 31.49 -25.01 1.71
CA ARG A 224 30.04 -25.13 1.46
C ARG A 224 29.27 -25.38 2.75
N LEU A 225 29.75 -26.27 3.60
CA LEU A 225 29.10 -26.60 4.87
C LEU A 225 29.19 -25.47 5.91
N LEU A 226 30.31 -24.73 5.93
CA LEU A 226 30.44 -23.50 6.72
C LEU A 226 29.41 -22.45 6.26
N ALA A 227 29.31 -22.18 4.96
CA ALA A 227 28.32 -21.24 4.42
C ALA A 227 26.86 -21.68 4.70
N MET A 228 26.57 -22.98 4.67
CA MET A 228 25.27 -23.53 5.10
C MET A 228 25.03 -23.38 6.62
N GLN A 229 26.07 -23.39 7.45
CA GLN A 229 25.97 -23.12 8.89
C GLN A 229 25.75 -21.63 9.16
N GLU A 230 26.44 -20.74 8.46
CA GLU A 230 26.24 -19.29 8.50
C GLU A 230 24.82 -18.91 8.05
N TYR A 231 24.33 -19.44 6.92
CA TYR A 231 22.94 -19.23 6.49
C TYR A 231 21.94 -19.64 7.57
N ARG A 232 22.10 -20.84 8.16
CA ARG A 232 21.24 -21.32 9.26
C ARG A 232 21.34 -20.44 10.52
N LYS A 233 22.49 -19.86 10.82
CA LYS A 233 22.69 -18.91 11.93
C LYS A 233 21.99 -17.57 11.65
N THR A 234 22.22 -16.97 10.49
CA THR A 234 21.64 -15.68 10.05
C THR A 234 20.12 -15.73 9.95
N GLN A 235 19.56 -16.78 9.33
CA GLN A 235 18.11 -17.01 9.21
C GLN A 235 17.46 -17.49 10.54
N ARG A 236 18.23 -17.57 11.63
CA ARG A 236 17.83 -18.06 12.96
C ARG A 236 17.14 -19.43 12.90
N LEU A 237 17.66 -20.31 12.05
CA LEU A 237 17.30 -21.74 11.97
C LEU A 237 18.11 -22.56 12.98
N PHE A 238 19.31 -22.09 13.31
CA PHE A 238 20.23 -22.73 14.26
C PHE A 238 19.58 -22.95 15.62
N ARG A 239 19.55 -24.21 16.08
CA ARG A 239 18.90 -24.60 17.33
C ARG A 239 19.93 -24.98 18.38
N GLU A 240 20.00 -24.19 19.45
CA GLU A 240 20.87 -24.45 20.60
C GLU A 240 20.63 -25.84 21.22
N LYS A 241 21.67 -26.42 21.84
CA LYS A 241 21.53 -27.59 22.73
C LYS A 241 20.50 -27.29 23.82
N ALA A 242 19.73 -28.30 24.23
CA ALA A 242 18.74 -28.18 25.31
C ALA A 242 19.39 -27.71 26.62
N TRP A 243 18.67 -26.92 27.45
CA TRP A 243 19.23 -26.25 28.63
C TRP A 243 20.00 -27.18 29.57
N PHE A 244 19.51 -28.41 29.80
CA PHE A 244 20.19 -29.38 30.66
C PHE A 244 21.47 -29.94 30.03
N LYS A 245 21.57 -30.02 28.70
CA LYS A 245 22.84 -30.31 28.02
C LYS A 245 23.80 -29.13 28.10
N ARG A 246 23.33 -27.88 27.99
CA ARG A 246 24.19 -26.70 28.18
C ARG A 246 24.73 -26.61 29.61
N LEU A 247 23.87 -26.90 30.60
CA LEU A 247 24.26 -26.99 32.00
C LEU A 247 25.25 -28.15 32.24
N TRP A 248 25.05 -29.30 31.60
CA TRP A 248 25.97 -30.43 31.70
C TRP A 248 27.31 -30.15 31.00
N ASP A 249 27.31 -29.57 29.80
CA ASP A 249 28.51 -29.14 29.09
C ASP A 249 29.31 -28.11 29.94
N TRP A 250 28.61 -27.18 30.59
CA TRP A 250 29.19 -26.21 31.53
C TRP A 250 29.78 -26.88 32.77
N ILE A 251 29.05 -27.79 33.43
CA ILE A 251 29.57 -28.59 34.56
C ILE A 251 30.80 -29.39 34.13
N HIS A 252 30.74 -30.05 32.98
CA HIS A 252 31.82 -30.88 32.42
C HIS A 252 33.06 -30.04 32.06
N SER A 253 32.88 -28.77 31.68
CA SER A 253 34.00 -27.85 31.38
C SER A 253 34.89 -27.52 32.58
N PHE A 254 34.44 -27.78 33.82
CA PHE A 254 35.28 -27.69 35.03
C PHE A 254 36.18 -28.91 35.25
N PHE A 255 35.90 -30.05 34.60
CA PHE A 255 36.59 -31.32 34.81
C PHE A 255 37.38 -31.81 33.59
N VAL A 256 36.97 -31.37 32.39
CA VAL A 256 37.65 -31.66 31.13
C VAL A 256 37.67 -30.36 30.33
N ASN A 257 38.86 -29.93 29.90
CA ASN A 257 38.98 -28.80 28.97
C ASN A 257 38.01 -29.03 27.80
N PRO A 258 37.18 -28.04 27.43
CA PRO A 258 36.31 -28.20 26.27
C PRO A 258 37.18 -28.59 25.05
N PRO A 259 36.74 -29.53 24.20
CA PRO A 259 37.41 -29.70 22.91
C PRO A 259 37.42 -28.32 22.26
N GLN A 260 38.60 -27.87 21.81
CA GLN A 260 38.75 -26.51 21.28
C GLN A 260 37.57 -26.24 20.34
N GLU A 261 36.79 -25.20 20.64
CA GLU A 261 36.00 -24.59 19.57
C GLU A 261 37.04 -24.30 18.49
N ILE A 262 36.85 -24.92 17.33
CA ILE A 262 37.70 -24.66 16.17
C ILE A 262 37.55 -23.17 15.97
N GLU A 263 38.59 -22.40 16.34
CA GLU A 263 38.62 -20.98 16.04
C GLU A 263 38.29 -20.91 14.57
N MET A 264 37.17 -20.28 14.25
CA MET A 264 36.77 -20.02 12.88
C MET A 264 37.74 -18.97 12.39
N THR A 265 38.96 -19.42 12.11
CA THR A 265 40.02 -18.68 11.48
C THR A 265 39.37 -18.03 10.30
N GLU A 266 39.22 -16.71 10.37
CA GLU A 266 38.80 -15.95 9.20
C GLU A 266 39.73 -16.42 8.10
N ILE A 267 39.17 -17.07 7.08
CA ILE A 267 39.94 -17.49 5.91
C ILE A 267 40.31 -16.17 5.25
N ARG A 268 41.43 -15.59 5.71
CA ARG A 268 41.88 -14.22 5.43
C ARG A 268 41.95 -14.10 3.94
N SER A 269 40.88 -13.57 3.35
CA SER A 269 40.63 -13.80 1.94
C SER A 269 41.70 -13.06 1.16
N GLY A 270 42.70 -13.79 0.66
CA GLY A 270 43.77 -13.23 -0.17
C GLY A 270 43.15 -12.34 -1.23
N SER A 271 43.72 -11.15 -1.45
CA SER A 271 43.14 -10.01 -2.16
C SER A 271 41.93 -10.36 -3.03
N LYS A 272 40.72 -9.88 -2.68
CA LYS A 272 39.46 -10.17 -3.39
C LYS A 272 39.47 -9.59 -4.82
N LYS A 273 40.26 -10.20 -5.70
CA LYS A 273 40.41 -9.82 -7.11
C LYS A 273 39.22 -10.37 -7.88
N TYR A 274 38.47 -9.44 -8.46
CA TYR A 274 37.35 -9.72 -9.33
C TYR A 274 37.75 -9.37 -10.77
N ARG A 275 37.53 -10.30 -11.69
CA ARG A 275 37.61 -10.08 -13.14
C ARG A 275 36.20 -9.81 -13.65
N LEU A 276 35.98 -8.70 -14.36
CA LEU A 276 34.74 -8.50 -15.11
C LEU A 276 34.68 -9.57 -16.22
N LEU A 277 33.61 -10.37 -16.26
CA LEU A 277 33.33 -11.29 -17.37
C LEU A 277 32.67 -10.52 -18.50
N PHE A 278 31.57 -9.81 -18.19
CA PHE A 278 30.89 -8.92 -19.13
C PHE A 278 30.09 -7.83 -18.39
N SER A 279 29.74 -6.78 -19.13
CA SER A 279 28.88 -5.67 -18.69
C SER A 279 27.89 -5.39 -19.83
N GLU A 280 26.61 -5.24 -19.51
CA GLU A 280 25.54 -5.05 -20.48
C GLU A 280 24.46 -4.13 -19.89
N GLY A 281 24.27 -2.96 -20.48
CA GLY A 281 23.41 -1.91 -19.91
C GLY A 281 23.80 -1.55 -18.48
N GLU A 282 22.87 -1.71 -17.55
CA GLU A 282 23.02 -1.43 -16.11
C GLU A 282 23.46 -2.67 -15.29
N VAL A 283 23.77 -3.80 -15.94
CA VAL A 283 24.18 -5.07 -15.29
C VAL A 283 25.67 -5.34 -15.53
N GLN A 284 26.37 -5.79 -14.49
CA GLN A 284 27.79 -6.20 -14.56
C GLN A 284 27.99 -7.55 -13.87
N VAL A 285 28.75 -8.44 -14.49
CA VAL A 285 29.01 -9.79 -13.99
C VAL A 285 30.50 -10.00 -13.79
N PHE A 286 30.91 -10.26 -12.55
CA PHE A 286 32.30 -10.43 -12.15
C PHE A 286 32.57 -11.85 -11.63
N LYS A 287 33.74 -12.42 -11.95
CA LYS A 287 34.26 -13.66 -11.37
C LYS A 287 35.34 -13.35 -10.34
N ARG A 288 35.30 -13.97 -9.16
CA ARG A 288 36.41 -13.95 -8.20
C ARG A 288 37.43 -15.03 -8.57
N GLU A 289 38.68 -14.64 -8.78
CA GLU A 289 39.72 -15.56 -9.29
C GLU A 289 40.07 -16.68 -8.30
N ASN A 290 39.99 -16.42 -6.99
CA ASN A 290 40.45 -17.36 -5.96
C ASN A 290 39.56 -18.61 -5.79
N ASP A 291 38.29 -18.53 -6.17
CA ASP A 291 37.29 -19.58 -5.87
C ASP A 291 36.11 -19.66 -6.86
N GLY A 292 36.15 -18.90 -7.96
CA GLY A 292 35.13 -18.95 -9.02
C GLY A 292 33.78 -18.32 -8.68
N GLN A 293 33.59 -17.77 -7.47
CA GLN A 293 32.33 -17.14 -7.10
C GLN A 293 32.00 -15.99 -8.06
N ILE A 294 30.78 -16.00 -8.58
CA ILE A 294 30.25 -14.92 -9.42
C ILE A 294 29.54 -13.89 -8.56
N PHE A 295 29.86 -12.63 -8.81
CA PHE A 295 29.25 -11.46 -8.21
C PHE A 295 28.57 -10.65 -9.31
N VAL A 296 27.26 -10.47 -9.21
CA VAL A 296 26.46 -9.67 -10.16
C VAL A 296 26.07 -8.37 -9.49
N THR A 297 26.22 -7.25 -10.17
CA THR A 297 25.59 -5.97 -9.82
C THR A 297 24.59 -5.57 -10.89
N GLU A 298 23.52 -4.90 -10.49
CA GLU A 298 22.48 -4.36 -11.36
C GLU A 298 21.94 -3.07 -10.75
N LYS A 299 21.75 -2.01 -11.55
CA LYS A 299 21.11 -0.80 -11.02
C LYS A 299 19.66 -1.08 -10.61
N ARG A 300 19.28 -0.63 -9.42
CA ARG A 300 17.91 -0.71 -8.92
C ARG A 300 16.95 0.13 -9.80
N PRO A 301 15.75 -0.36 -10.13
CA PRO A 301 14.72 0.40 -10.83
C PRO A 301 14.40 1.75 -10.16
N GLU A 302 14.07 2.76 -10.98
CA GLU A 302 13.57 4.05 -10.51
C GLU A 302 12.25 3.91 -9.74
N LEU A 303 11.97 4.81 -8.79
CA LEU A 303 10.79 4.72 -7.95
C LEU A 303 9.52 5.19 -8.68
N ASP A 304 8.63 4.26 -8.99
CA ASP A 304 7.37 4.49 -9.70
C ASP A 304 6.13 4.37 -8.81
N SER A 305 6.28 3.77 -7.61
CA SER A 305 5.19 3.36 -6.73
C SER A 305 5.35 3.84 -5.29
N MET A 306 4.31 4.44 -4.70
CA MET A 306 4.25 4.85 -3.29
C MET A 306 3.13 4.15 -2.51
N VAL A 307 3.45 3.68 -1.31
CA VAL A 307 2.50 3.04 -0.36
C VAL A 307 2.45 3.86 0.94
N PHE A 308 1.28 4.36 1.33
CA PHE A 308 1.11 5.15 2.55
C PHE A 308 0.35 4.38 3.65
N CYS A 309 0.94 4.22 4.83
CA CYS A 309 0.27 3.56 5.94
C CYS A 309 -0.86 4.40 6.57
N GLY A 310 -1.77 3.75 7.28
CA GLY A 310 -2.73 4.42 8.14
C GLY A 310 -2.12 4.91 9.46
N GLY A 311 -2.71 5.97 10.03
CA GLY A 311 -2.28 6.56 11.30
C GLY A 311 -3.07 7.79 11.77
N GLY A 312 -4.26 8.04 11.23
CA GLY A 312 -5.08 9.21 11.59
C GLY A 312 -4.33 10.53 11.45
N ALA A 313 -4.27 11.30 12.53
CA ALA A 313 -3.64 12.63 12.57
C ALA A 313 -2.12 12.64 12.29
N LYS A 314 -1.45 11.48 12.30
CA LYS A 314 -0.03 11.34 11.91
C LYS A 314 0.24 11.71 10.44
N ILE A 315 -0.81 11.86 9.64
CA ILE A 315 -0.75 12.17 8.21
C ILE A 315 0.10 13.39 7.84
N PHE A 316 0.23 14.39 8.72
CA PHE A 316 1.14 15.53 8.51
C PHE A 316 2.59 15.09 8.21
N ALA A 317 3.04 13.97 8.79
CA ALA A 317 4.37 13.44 8.52
C ALA A 317 4.48 12.72 7.16
N HIS A 318 3.38 12.19 6.60
CA HIS A 318 3.37 11.77 5.19
C HIS A 318 3.50 12.97 4.24
N VAL A 319 2.95 14.14 4.60
CA VAL A 319 3.06 15.37 3.78
C VAL A 319 4.52 15.83 3.71
N GLY A 320 5.20 15.85 4.85
CA GLY A 320 6.64 16.12 4.92
C GLY A 320 7.48 15.13 4.11
N ALA A 321 7.16 13.83 4.21
CA ALA A 321 7.84 12.80 3.44
C ALA A 321 7.63 12.98 1.92
N LEU A 322 6.39 13.25 1.46
CA LEU A 322 6.13 13.55 0.05
C LEU A 322 6.90 14.79 -0.42
N LYS A 323 6.90 15.87 0.37
CA LYS A 323 7.67 17.10 0.08
C LYS A 323 9.14 16.80 -0.21
N ALA A 324 9.76 15.92 0.57
CA ALA A 324 11.15 15.53 0.35
C ALA A 324 11.36 14.82 -1.00
N PHE A 325 10.41 14.00 -1.46
CA PHE A 325 10.51 13.34 -2.78
C PHE A 325 10.22 14.33 -3.92
N GLU A 326 9.26 15.24 -3.75
CA GLU A 326 8.92 16.30 -4.71
C GLU A 326 10.10 17.24 -4.98
N GLU A 327 10.75 17.75 -3.92
CA GLU A 327 11.90 18.67 -4.03
C GLU A 327 13.10 18.06 -4.76
N HIS A 328 13.27 16.73 -4.65
CA HIS A 328 14.33 15.98 -5.34
C HIS A 328 13.93 15.52 -6.77
N GLY A 329 12.72 15.86 -7.22
CA GLY A 329 12.21 15.54 -8.55
C GLY A 329 11.69 14.11 -8.74
N ILE A 330 11.59 13.31 -7.67
CA ILE A 330 11.11 11.92 -7.74
C ILE A 330 9.58 11.95 -7.85
N LYS A 331 9.04 11.48 -8.99
CA LYS A 331 7.61 11.56 -9.33
C LYS A 331 7.02 10.18 -9.65
N PRO A 332 6.62 9.41 -8.64
CA PRO A 332 5.86 8.17 -8.81
C PRO A 332 4.54 8.41 -9.56
N VAL A 333 4.01 7.35 -10.16
CA VAL A 333 2.72 7.37 -10.89
C VAL A 333 1.73 6.33 -10.37
N LYS A 334 2.15 5.46 -9.46
CA LYS A 334 1.35 4.39 -8.87
C LYS A 334 1.24 4.61 -7.35
N TYR A 335 0.03 4.57 -6.81
CA TYR A 335 -0.25 4.93 -5.42
C TYR A 335 -1.13 3.89 -4.73
N ALA A 336 -0.80 3.56 -3.48
CA ALA A 336 -1.64 2.76 -2.61
C ALA A 336 -1.69 3.33 -1.19
N GLY A 337 -2.79 3.11 -0.48
CA GLY A 337 -2.91 3.58 0.88
C GLY A 337 -4.04 2.95 1.69
N SER A 338 -3.91 3.07 3.01
CA SER A 338 -4.83 2.53 4.01
C SER A 338 -5.22 3.58 5.04
N SER A 339 -6.50 3.68 5.40
CA SER A 339 -7.01 4.69 6.35
C SER A 339 -6.60 6.12 5.95
N ALA A 340 -6.01 6.89 6.86
CA ALA A 340 -5.40 8.19 6.55
C ALA A 340 -4.43 8.14 5.35
N GLY A 341 -3.65 7.06 5.21
CA GLY A 341 -2.79 6.82 4.05
C GLY A 341 -3.54 6.71 2.73
N ALA A 342 -4.82 6.28 2.72
CA ALA A 342 -5.65 6.29 1.52
C ALA A 342 -6.04 7.71 1.08
N ILE A 343 -6.20 8.64 2.03
CA ILE A 343 -6.39 10.07 1.72
C ILE A 343 -5.12 10.61 1.06
N MET A 344 -3.96 10.32 1.66
CA MET A 344 -2.65 10.73 1.12
C MET A 344 -2.42 10.17 -0.30
N ALA A 345 -2.64 8.87 -0.49
CA ALA A 345 -2.50 8.18 -1.78
C ALA A 345 -3.45 8.75 -2.84
N ALA A 346 -4.68 9.10 -2.48
CA ALA A 346 -5.65 9.69 -3.40
C ALA A 346 -5.27 11.13 -3.79
N LEU A 347 -4.80 11.96 -2.86
CA LEU A 347 -4.35 13.32 -3.17
C LEU A 347 -3.08 13.33 -4.03
N ALA A 348 -2.12 12.44 -3.74
CA ALA A 348 -0.94 12.27 -4.58
C ALA A 348 -1.30 11.73 -5.98
N TYR A 349 -2.23 10.77 -6.08
CA TYR A 349 -2.78 10.30 -7.36
C TYR A 349 -3.50 11.39 -8.17
N LEU A 350 -4.11 12.38 -7.52
CA LEU A 350 -4.72 13.52 -8.21
C LEU A 350 -3.68 14.57 -8.69
N GLY A 351 -2.41 14.43 -8.30
CA GLY A 351 -1.35 15.40 -8.57
C GLY A 351 -1.45 16.67 -7.72
N CYS A 352 -1.97 16.57 -6.49
CA CYS A 352 -1.86 17.63 -5.50
C CYS A 352 -0.42 17.69 -4.96
N SER A 353 0.18 18.88 -4.88
CA SER A 353 1.50 19.03 -4.25
C SER A 353 1.44 18.84 -2.73
N SER A 354 2.57 18.53 -2.10
CA SER A 354 2.70 18.53 -0.63
C SER A 354 2.20 19.83 0.02
N THR A 355 2.38 20.98 -0.63
CA THR A 355 1.86 22.28 -0.16
C THR A 355 0.33 22.39 -0.25
N GLU A 356 -0.30 21.95 -1.34
CA GLU A 356 -1.76 21.88 -1.44
C GLU A 356 -2.36 20.90 -0.44
N ILE A 357 -1.69 19.76 -0.22
CA ILE A 357 -2.07 18.73 0.73
C ILE A 357 -1.97 19.25 2.17
N LEU A 358 -0.93 20.03 2.50
CA LEU A 358 -0.81 20.67 3.81
C LEU A 358 -1.95 21.67 4.07
N THR A 359 -2.27 22.53 3.10
CA THR A 359 -3.40 23.46 3.20
C THR A 359 -4.74 22.73 3.34
N PHE A 360 -4.94 21.64 2.61
CA PHE A 360 -6.11 20.78 2.75
C PHE A 360 -6.24 20.20 4.18
N PHE A 361 -5.14 19.73 4.78
CA PHE A 361 -5.17 19.20 6.14
C PHE A 361 -5.33 20.28 7.23
N GLN A 362 -4.89 21.51 7.00
CA GLN A 362 -5.15 22.64 7.90
C GLN A 362 -6.66 22.97 8.04
N TRP A 363 -7.48 22.59 7.05
CA TRP A 363 -8.94 22.72 7.11
C TRP A 363 -9.65 21.50 7.74
N PHE A 364 -8.92 20.41 7.97
CA PHE A 364 -9.42 19.08 8.41
C PHE A 364 -9.51 18.93 9.95
N LYS A 365 -9.89 20.01 10.66
CA LYS A 365 -10.03 19.98 12.12
C LYS A 365 -11.13 19.02 12.60
N GLN A 366 -10.98 18.47 13.80
CA GLN A 366 -11.97 17.58 14.43
C GLN A 366 -13.40 18.14 14.36
N ASP A 367 -13.54 19.42 14.66
CA ASP A 367 -14.79 20.20 14.70
C ASP A 367 -15.49 20.34 13.32
N ASN A 368 -14.79 20.02 12.23
CA ASN A 368 -15.27 20.04 10.86
C ASN A 368 -15.67 18.65 10.35
N LEU A 369 -15.22 17.58 11.03
CA LEU A 369 -15.32 16.19 10.57
C LEU A 369 -16.26 15.34 11.41
N ILE A 370 -16.26 15.53 12.74
CA ILE A 370 -17.02 14.72 13.69
C ILE A 370 -18.32 15.45 14.05
N HIS A 371 -19.45 14.79 13.80
CA HIS A 371 -20.77 15.22 14.25
C HIS A 371 -21.39 14.13 15.12
N TYR A 372 -21.50 14.40 16.43
CA TYR A 372 -21.97 13.42 17.42
C TYR A 372 -23.45 13.08 17.25
N GLU A 373 -23.73 11.99 16.53
CA GLU A 373 -25.03 11.33 16.43
C GLU A 373 -24.88 9.90 16.97
N VAL A 374 -24.75 9.80 18.29
CA VAL A 374 -24.42 8.55 18.99
C VAL A 374 -25.56 7.54 18.84
N ASP A 375 -25.26 6.42 18.19
CA ASP A 375 -26.07 5.19 18.22
C ASP A 375 -25.17 3.96 18.40
N SER A 376 -25.77 2.77 18.42
CA SER A 376 -25.06 1.50 18.60
C SER A 376 -24.16 1.07 17.41
N SER A 377 -23.98 1.93 16.41
CA SER A 377 -23.16 1.67 15.21
C SER A 377 -21.96 2.60 15.02
N GLY A 378 -21.85 3.70 15.76
CA GLY A 378 -20.69 4.62 15.74
C GLY A 378 -20.99 6.03 16.24
N LEU A 379 -19.95 6.83 16.52
CA LEU A 379 -20.09 8.19 17.06
C LEU A 379 -20.51 9.24 16.02
N SER A 380 -20.04 9.12 14.77
CA SER A 380 -20.24 10.08 13.68
C SER A 380 -20.46 9.40 12.33
N ASP A 381 -21.07 10.12 11.41
CA ASP A 381 -21.01 9.85 9.97
C ASP A 381 -19.69 10.41 9.38
N ALA A 382 -19.22 9.84 8.27
CA ALA A 382 -18.05 10.30 7.51
C ALA A 382 -18.43 11.21 6.31
N ARG A 383 -19.70 11.63 6.18
CA ARG A 383 -20.19 12.57 5.15
C ARG A 383 -19.30 13.79 4.91
N ALA A 384 -18.84 14.48 5.96
CA ALA A 384 -17.99 15.67 5.83
C ALA A 384 -16.60 15.36 5.24
N MET A 385 -16.00 14.23 5.64
CA MET A 385 -14.75 13.74 5.03
C MET A 385 -14.95 13.46 3.54
N LYS A 386 -16.08 12.83 3.14
CA LYS A 386 -16.41 12.62 1.73
C LYS A 386 -16.52 13.96 0.98
N ALA A 387 -17.28 14.92 1.51
CA ALA A 387 -17.46 16.23 0.87
C ALA A 387 -16.12 16.99 0.70
N ALA A 388 -15.17 16.82 1.61
CA ALA A 388 -13.85 17.41 1.49
C ALA A 388 -13.00 16.74 0.39
N LEU A 389 -13.06 15.41 0.30
CA LEU A 389 -12.44 14.64 -0.77
C LEU A 389 -13.07 14.96 -2.14
N ASP A 390 -14.40 15.06 -2.19
CA ASP A 390 -15.18 15.50 -3.35
C ASP A 390 -14.69 16.85 -3.89
N TYR A 391 -14.46 17.82 -3.00
CA TYR A 391 -13.96 19.15 -3.35
C TYR A 391 -12.56 19.08 -3.99
N MET A 392 -11.62 18.32 -3.42
CA MET A 392 -10.26 18.18 -3.98
C MET A 392 -10.26 17.43 -5.33
N VAL A 393 -11.07 16.37 -5.45
CA VAL A 393 -11.25 15.64 -6.70
C VAL A 393 -11.84 16.56 -7.77
N MET A 394 -12.87 17.35 -7.43
CA MET A 394 -13.48 18.33 -8.35
C MET A 394 -12.49 19.39 -8.79
N LYS A 395 -11.76 20.00 -7.84
CA LYS A 395 -10.73 21.01 -8.11
C LYS A 395 -9.71 20.52 -9.13
N LYS A 396 -9.12 19.33 -8.91
CA LYS A 396 -8.12 18.76 -9.82
C LYS A 396 -8.70 18.34 -11.18
N VAL A 397 -9.93 17.83 -11.23
CA VAL A 397 -10.61 17.58 -12.52
C VAL A 397 -10.89 18.89 -13.27
N ASN A 398 -11.26 19.97 -12.58
CA ASN A 398 -11.45 21.29 -13.19
C ASN A 398 -10.13 21.93 -13.65
N GLU A 399 -9.03 21.78 -12.90
CA GLU A 399 -7.68 22.19 -13.34
C GLU A 399 -7.31 21.49 -14.67
N ILE A 400 -7.58 20.18 -14.81
CA ILE A 400 -7.36 19.42 -16.05
C ILE A 400 -8.27 19.93 -17.18
N ILE A 401 -9.58 20.11 -16.93
CA ILE A 401 -10.55 20.60 -17.91
C ILE A 401 -10.12 21.96 -18.48
N GLN A 402 -9.70 22.88 -17.60
CA GLN A 402 -9.25 24.21 -17.99
C GLN A 402 -7.91 24.18 -18.74
N LYS A 403 -6.92 23.41 -18.26
CA LYS A 403 -5.59 23.26 -18.89
C LYS A 403 -5.69 22.75 -20.33
N TYR A 404 -6.55 21.77 -20.58
CA TYR A 404 -6.73 21.18 -21.92
C TYR A 404 -7.93 21.76 -22.70
N GLY A 405 -8.61 22.78 -22.17
CA GLY A 405 -9.75 23.43 -22.81
C GLY A 405 -10.91 22.48 -23.16
N VAL A 406 -11.07 21.39 -22.40
CA VAL A 406 -11.92 20.24 -22.77
C VAL A 406 -13.37 20.66 -22.99
N ASP A 407 -13.87 21.57 -22.17
CA ASP A 407 -15.24 22.07 -22.22
C ASP A 407 -15.50 23.15 -23.28
N LYS A 408 -14.47 23.57 -24.04
CA LYS A 408 -14.60 24.54 -25.14
C LYS A 408 -15.03 23.89 -26.47
N THR A 409 -15.03 22.56 -26.55
CA THR A 409 -15.37 21.78 -27.75
C THR A 409 -16.65 20.97 -27.56
N PRO A 410 -17.54 20.84 -28.55
CA PRO A 410 -18.74 19.98 -28.43
C PRO A 410 -18.39 18.52 -28.10
N GLU A 411 -17.32 18.00 -28.68
CA GLU A 411 -16.83 16.63 -28.48
C GLU A 411 -16.30 16.44 -27.05
N GLY A 412 -15.59 17.44 -26.52
CA GLY A 412 -15.09 17.45 -25.16
C GLY A 412 -16.19 17.66 -24.11
N GLN A 413 -17.18 18.52 -24.37
CA GLN A 413 -18.38 18.63 -23.54
C GLN A 413 -19.14 17.30 -23.47
N LYS A 414 -19.33 16.63 -24.61
CA LYS A 414 -19.95 15.29 -24.67
C LYS A 414 -19.11 14.25 -23.91
N PHE A 415 -17.79 14.23 -24.10
CA PHE A 415 -16.89 13.36 -23.34
C PHE A 415 -17.01 13.57 -21.81
N LEU A 416 -17.08 14.83 -21.36
CA LEU A 416 -17.26 15.13 -19.94
C LEU A 416 -18.61 14.62 -19.41
N ALA A 417 -19.70 14.75 -20.17
CA ALA A 417 -21.03 14.26 -19.81
C ALA A 417 -21.14 12.72 -19.81
N ASP A 418 -20.62 12.07 -20.85
CA ASP A 418 -20.78 10.62 -21.08
C ASP A 418 -19.76 9.75 -20.34
N LYS A 419 -18.59 10.31 -19.95
CA LYS A 419 -17.46 9.55 -19.38
C LYS A 419 -16.92 10.06 -18.05
N VAL A 420 -16.98 11.36 -17.76
CA VAL A 420 -16.32 11.93 -16.56
C VAL A 420 -17.31 12.19 -15.42
N PHE A 421 -18.40 12.90 -15.71
CA PHE A 421 -19.44 13.29 -14.74
C PHE A 421 -20.69 12.40 -14.80
N LYS A 422 -20.56 11.22 -15.40
CA LYS A 422 -21.63 10.23 -15.51
C LYS A 422 -22.22 9.91 -14.12
N ASP A 423 -23.54 9.82 -14.05
CA ASP A 423 -24.30 9.46 -12.84
C ASP A 423 -24.02 10.35 -11.59
N GLY A 424 -23.50 11.57 -11.80
CA GLY A 424 -23.19 12.55 -10.75
C GLY A 424 -21.80 12.44 -10.12
N LYS A 425 -21.01 11.42 -10.48
CA LYS A 425 -19.89 10.96 -9.65
C LYS A 425 -18.57 10.89 -10.41
N ILE A 426 -17.49 11.25 -9.72
CA ILE A 426 -16.13 11.05 -10.21
C ILE A 426 -15.64 9.71 -9.66
N THR A 427 -15.57 8.72 -10.54
CA THR A 427 -15.22 7.33 -10.25
C THR A 427 -13.79 7.02 -10.65
N PHE A 428 -13.29 5.83 -10.28
CA PHE A 428 -12.00 5.35 -10.81
C PHE A 428 -12.01 5.26 -12.35
N GLU A 429 -13.15 4.91 -12.95
CA GLU A 429 -13.38 4.91 -14.40
C GLU A 429 -13.34 6.33 -14.99
N SER A 430 -14.00 7.31 -14.35
CA SER A 430 -13.99 8.72 -14.77
C SER A 430 -12.56 9.27 -14.87
N LEU A 431 -11.73 8.97 -13.87
CA LEU A 431 -10.34 9.42 -13.78
C LEU A 431 -9.42 8.64 -14.73
N HIS A 432 -9.66 7.34 -14.93
CA HIS A 432 -8.97 6.56 -15.95
C HIS A 432 -9.24 7.09 -17.37
N PHE A 433 -10.50 7.45 -17.70
CA PHE A 433 -10.80 8.06 -19.01
C PHE A 433 -10.13 9.43 -19.20
N LEU A 434 -10.03 10.26 -18.15
CA LEU A 434 -9.25 11.51 -18.20
C LEU A 434 -7.77 11.24 -18.47
N LYS A 435 -7.11 10.38 -17.67
CA LYS A 435 -5.68 10.04 -17.85
C LYS A 435 -5.41 9.39 -19.22
N LYS A 436 -6.31 8.54 -19.72
CA LYS A 436 -6.20 7.90 -21.03
C LYS A 436 -6.33 8.90 -22.20
N ARG A 437 -7.16 9.95 -22.06
CA ARG A 437 -7.30 10.99 -23.08
C ARG A 437 -6.21 12.07 -22.99
N TYR A 438 -5.66 12.30 -21.80
CA TYR A 438 -4.62 13.29 -21.54
C TYR A 438 -3.47 12.66 -20.73
N PRO A 439 -2.54 11.92 -21.36
CA PRO A 439 -1.45 11.24 -20.65
C PRO A 439 -0.62 12.17 -19.77
N ASP A 440 -0.34 13.39 -20.25
CA ASP A 440 0.46 14.42 -19.55
C ASP A 440 -0.34 15.23 -18.50
N CYS A 441 -1.54 14.76 -18.12
CA CYS A 441 -2.28 15.34 -17.00
C CYS A 441 -1.64 14.93 -15.66
N CYS A 442 -1.96 15.67 -14.61
CA CYS A 442 -1.39 15.49 -13.26
C CYS A 442 -1.86 14.21 -12.55
N LEU A 443 -2.79 13.45 -13.13
CA LEU A 443 -3.25 12.19 -12.54
C LEU A 443 -2.16 11.11 -12.65
N GLY A 444 -2.05 10.28 -11.62
CA GLY A 444 -1.30 9.02 -11.68
C GLY A 444 -1.93 7.99 -12.62
N GLU A 445 -1.26 6.87 -12.81
CA GLU A 445 -1.72 5.72 -13.60
C GLU A 445 -2.61 4.78 -12.78
N LYS A 446 -2.20 4.48 -11.54
CA LYS A 446 -2.86 3.51 -10.66
C LYS A 446 -3.05 4.09 -9.28
N LEU A 447 -4.28 3.98 -8.76
CA LEU A 447 -4.58 4.15 -7.34
C LEU A 447 -5.21 2.86 -6.81
N THR A 448 -4.90 2.49 -5.58
CA THR A 448 -5.60 1.42 -4.87
C THR A 448 -5.79 1.74 -3.39
N VAL A 449 -7.00 1.52 -2.90
CA VAL A 449 -7.47 1.90 -1.57
C VAL A 449 -7.95 0.65 -0.85
N THR A 450 -7.47 0.41 0.37
CA THR A 450 -7.92 -0.75 1.17
C THR A 450 -9.25 -0.49 1.88
N ALA A 451 -10.01 -1.55 2.14
CA ALA A 451 -11.14 -1.55 3.07
C ALA A 451 -11.25 -2.91 3.76
N THR A 452 -11.80 -2.95 4.98
CA THR A 452 -12.04 -4.21 5.69
C THR A 452 -13.47 -4.68 5.46
N ASP A 453 -13.65 -5.82 4.81
CA ASP A 453 -14.95 -6.51 4.75
C ASP A 453 -15.23 -7.17 6.10
N VAL A 454 -16.23 -6.67 6.83
CA VAL A 454 -16.55 -7.15 8.18
C VAL A 454 -17.24 -8.53 8.14
N LYS A 455 -17.93 -8.87 7.04
CA LYS A 455 -18.65 -10.15 6.88
C LYS A 455 -17.67 -11.28 6.55
N ASN A 456 -16.83 -11.07 5.55
CA ASN A 456 -15.88 -12.07 5.04
C ASN A 456 -14.54 -12.06 5.79
N ARG A 457 -14.25 -11.00 6.56
CA ARG A 457 -13.00 -10.78 7.34
C ARG A 457 -11.75 -10.73 6.46
N THR A 458 -11.89 -10.10 5.30
CA THR A 458 -10.83 -9.95 4.29
C THR A 458 -10.53 -8.48 4.03
N THR A 459 -9.27 -8.20 3.67
CA THR A 459 -8.92 -6.93 3.02
C THR A 459 -9.52 -6.93 1.62
N SER A 460 -10.32 -5.92 1.32
CA SER A 460 -10.78 -5.59 -0.03
C SER A 460 -9.94 -4.44 -0.59
N TYR A 461 -9.73 -4.45 -1.91
CA TYR A 461 -8.93 -3.44 -2.60
C TYR A 461 -9.79 -2.75 -3.66
N PHE A 462 -10.06 -1.46 -3.48
CA PHE A 462 -10.80 -0.62 -4.43
C PHE A 462 -9.82 0.07 -5.37
N SER A 463 -10.02 -0.12 -6.67
CA SER A 463 -9.19 0.41 -7.76
C SER A 463 -10.00 0.45 -9.06
N TYR A 464 -9.44 1.03 -10.14
CA TYR A 464 -10.04 0.92 -11.47
C TYR A 464 -10.24 -0.55 -11.92
N ALA A 465 -9.31 -1.46 -11.59
CA ALA A 465 -9.38 -2.86 -12.01
C ALA A 465 -10.38 -3.72 -11.22
N THR A 466 -10.78 -3.29 -10.02
CA THR A 466 -11.64 -4.05 -9.09
C THR A 466 -12.97 -3.38 -8.79
N SER A 467 -13.09 -2.07 -9.00
CA SER A 467 -14.26 -1.27 -8.64
C SER A 467 -14.37 -0.01 -9.53
N PRO A 468 -14.37 -0.15 -10.88
CA PRO A 468 -14.26 0.98 -11.82
C PRO A 468 -15.32 2.07 -11.58
N HIS A 469 -16.59 1.68 -11.45
CA HIS A 469 -17.72 2.59 -11.24
C HIS A 469 -17.86 3.08 -9.79
N MET A 470 -16.90 2.78 -8.90
CA MET A 470 -16.92 3.28 -7.53
C MET A 470 -16.41 4.72 -7.48
N GLU A 471 -17.18 5.58 -6.83
CA GLU A 471 -16.81 6.97 -6.56
C GLU A 471 -15.56 7.04 -5.67
N LEU A 472 -14.53 7.79 -6.11
CA LEU A 472 -13.21 7.81 -5.47
C LEU A 472 -13.29 8.29 -4.02
N SER A 473 -13.99 9.40 -3.76
CA SER A 473 -14.15 9.95 -2.42
C SER A 473 -14.85 8.98 -1.48
N ASN A 474 -15.82 8.21 -1.95
CA ASN A 474 -16.50 7.20 -1.15
C ASN A 474 -15.59 6.01 -0.83
N ALA A 475 -14.75 5.55 -1.77
CA ALA A 475 -13.75 4.51 -1.52
C ALA A 475 -12.74 4.93 -0.44
N VAL A 476 -12.19 6.14 -0.55
CA VAL A 476 -11.25 6.71 0.42
C VAL A 476 -11.91 6.93 1.79
N LYS A 477 -13.12 7.49 1.81
CA LYS A 477 -13.95 7.66 3.02
C LYS A 477 -14.18 6.33 3.75
N ILE A 478 -14.44 5.24 3.01
CA ILE A 478 -14.58 3.89 3.60
C ILE A 478 -13.26 3.44 4.22
N SER A 479 -12.14 3.61 3.52
CA SER A 479 -10.82 3.25 4.02
C SER A 479 -10.47 3.94 5.33
N ALA A 480 -10.85 5.21 5.49
CA ALA A 480 -10.61 6.03 6.68
C ALA A 480 -11.77 6.04 7.71
N SER A 481 -12.76 5.15 7.58
CA SER A 481 -13.90 5.03 8.51
C SER A 481 -13.51 4.27 9.79
N PHE A 482 -12.65 4.88 10.61
CA PHE A 482 -12.07 4.26 11.83
C PHE A 482 -13.14 3.72 12.79
N PRO A 483 -13.03 2.44 13.27
CA PRO A 483 -14.15 1.69 13.86
C PRO A 483 -14.86 2.24 15.10
N VAL A 484 -14.24 3.20 15.81
CA VAL A 484 -14.80 3.86 17.00
C VAL A 484 -15.46 5.20 16.65
N VAL A 485 -14.93 5.90 15.64
CA VAL A 485 -15.33 7.27 15.30
C VAL A 485 -16.44 7.26 14.25
N PHE A 486 -16.33 6.42 13.22
CA PHE A 486 -17.19 6.47 12.04
C PHE A 486 -18.05 5.22 11.88
N LYS A 487 -19.32 5.44 11.53
CA LYS A 487 -20.29 4.37 11.26
C LYS A 487 -19.88 3.55 10.02
N PRO A 488 -19.93 2.20 10.06
CA PRO A 488 -19.56 1.36 8.91
C PRO A 488 -20.43 1.62 7.69
N THR A 489 -19.82 1.82 6.52
CA THR A 489 -20.55 2.03 5.26
C THR A 489 -20.97 0.69 4.66
N VAL A 490 -22.19 0.63 4.12
CA VAL A 490 -22.65 -0.51 3.31
C VAL A 490 -22.54 -0.16 1.82
N VAL A 491 -21.94 -1.04 1.02
CA VAL A 491 -21.86 -0.94 -0.44
C VAL A 491 -22.25 -2.29 -1.03
N ALA A 492 -23.22 -2.32 -1.96
CA ALA A 492 -23.73 -3.55 -2.57
C ALA A 492 -24.14 -4.65 -1.56
N GLY A 493 -24.62 -4.27 -0.37
CA GLY A 493 -24.98 -5.20 0.71
C GLY A 493 -23.81 -5.71 1.56
N VAL A 494 -22.56 -5.38 1.22
CA VAL A 494 -21.36 -5.69 2.02
C VAL A 494 -21.08 -4.54 2.99
N ARG A 495 -20.77 -4.86 4.25
CA ARG A 495 -20.50 -3.87 5.31
C ARG A 495 -18.99 -3.70 5.48
N TYR A 496 -18.50 -2.50 5.17
CA TYR A 496 -17.09 -2.14 5.21
C TYR A 496 -16.73 -1.26 6.42
N LYS A 497 -15.53 -1.45 6.95
CA LYS A 497 -14.84 -0.60 7.92
C LYS A 497 -13.45 -0.21 7.39
N ASP A 498 -12.76 0.64 8.15
CA ASP A 498 -11.39 1.12 7.92
C ASP A 498 -10.42 0.03 7.39
N GLY A 499 -9.57 0.39 6.42
CA GLY A 499 -8.64 -0.53 5.77
C GLY A 499 -7.47 -0.98 6.67
N GLY A 500 -7.08 -0.15 7.64
CA GLY A 500 -5.94 -0.37 8.53
C GLY A 500 -6.17 -1.43 9.62
N ILE A 501 -7.38 -1.99 9.71
CA ILE A 501 -7.71 -3.06 10.66
C ILE A 501 -7.01 -4.38 10.29
N LEU A 502 -6.91 -4.69 8.99
CA LEU A 502 -6.35 -5.94 8.47
C LEU A 502 -5.12 -5.76 7.57
N SER A 503 -4.90 -4.57 7.02
CA SER A 503 -3.71 -4.23 6.23
C SER A 503 -3.45 -2.73 6.30
N ASN A 504 -2.71 -2.30 7.31
CA ASN A 504 -2.31 -0.90 7.48
C ASN A 504 -1.24 -0.47 6.49
N LEU A 505 -0.39 -1.39 6.01
CA LEU A 505 0.64 -1.11 5.00
C LEU A 505 0.46 -2.01 3.76
N PRO A 506 -0.29 -1.59 2.74
CA PRO A 506 -0.68 -2.46 1.64
C PRO A 506 0.35 -2.51 0.50
N THR A 507 1.54 -3.08 0.76
CA THR A 507 2.61 -3.22 -0.24
C THR A 507 2.33 -4.29 -1.29
N GLU A 508 1.52 -5.31 -0.95
CA GLU A 508 1.19 -6.47 -1.79
C GLU A 508 0.43 -6.13 -3.10
N ILE A 509 -0.03 -4.89 -3.25
CA ILE A 509 -0.69 -4.39 -4.46
C ILE A 509 0.31 -4.12 -5.60
N PHE A 510 1.59 -3.96 -5.28
CA PHE A 510 2.67 -3.74 -6.22
C PHE A 510 3.55 -4.98 -6.31
N ILE A 511 3.36 -5.71 -7.41
CA ILE A 511 4.20 -6.82 -7.87
C ILE A 511 5.26 -6.20 -8.80
N GLY A 512 6.50 -6.70 -8.75
CA GLY A 512 7.56 -6.27 -9.67
C GLY A 512 7.21 -6.65 -11.11
N ASP A 513 7.63 -5.83 -12.07
CA ASP A 513 7.45 -6.07 -13.51
C ASP A 513 8.39 -7.15 -14.09
N LEU A 514 9.23 -7.75 -13.24
CA LEU A 514 10.28 -8.73 -13.56
C LEU A 514 11.36 -8.22 -14.54
N SER A 515 11.41 -6.92 -14.83
CA SER A 515 12.37 -6.32 -15.78
C SER A 515 13.83 -6.55 -15.42
N THR A 516 14.16 -6.62 -14.12
CA THR A 516 15.50 -6.84 -13.61
C THR A 516 15.91 -8.31 -13.66
N LEU A 517 17.20 -8.57 -13.90
CA LEU A 517 17.78 -9.91 -13.78
C LEU A 517 17.72 -10.39 -12.32
N LEU A 518 18.18 -9.57 -11.39
CA LEU A 518 18.12 -9.81 -9.95
C LEU A 518 16.70 -9.56 -9.40
N GLU A 519 16.42 -10.12 -8.22
CA GLU A 519 15.19 -9.90 -7.47
C GLU A 519 15.50 -9.70 -5.98
N SER A 520 14.55 -9.15 -5.21
CA SER A 520 14.69 -9.13 -3.75
C SER A 520 14.50 -10.53 -3.16
N GLU A 521 15.15 -10.83 -2.02
CA GLU A 521 15.02 -12.12 -1.30
C GLU A 521 13.55 -12.54 -1.07
N HIS A 522 12.65 -11.56 -0.95
CA HIS A 522 11.22 -11.75 -0.71
C HIS A 522 10.32 -11.56 -1.94
N GLY A 523 10.87 -11.22 -3.11
CA GLY A 523 10.09 -11.07 -4.36
C GLY A 523 9.36 -9.72 -4.48
N ASN A 524 9.79 -8.71 -3.72
CA ASN A 524 9.10 -7.42 -3.65
C ASN A 524 9.30 -6.58 -4.92
N CYS A 525 8.30 -5.76 -5.29
CA CYS A 525 8.45 -4.72 -6.31
C CYS A 525 9.56 -3.72 -5.96
N LEU A 526 10.65 -3.70 -6.74
CA LEU A 526 11.87 -2.94 -6.41
C LEU A 526 11.73 -1.42 -6.57
N SER A 527 10.86 -0.98 -7.48
CA SER A 527 10.48 0.41 -7.76
C SER A 527 9.48 1.02 -6.76
N MET A 528 9.15 0.30 -5.69
CA MET A 528 8.20 0.73 -4.66
C MET A 528 8.89 1.26 -3.41
N VAL A 529 8.36 2.38 -2.89
CA VAL A 529 8.69 2.93 -1.57
C VAL A 529 7.45 3.01 -0.69
N ALA A 530 7.61 2.71 0.59
CA ALA A 530 6.53 2.62 1.57
C ALA A 530 6.77 3.56 2.76
N PHE A 531 5.73 4.27 3.21
CA PHE A 531 5.81 5.21 4.33
C PHE A 531 5.09 4.63 5.55
N GLN A 532 5.84 4.38 6.62
CA GLN A 532 5.35 3.80 7.88
C GLN A 532 5.71 4.71 9.06
N PHE A 533 4.76 4.94 9.96
CA PHE A 533 5.03 5.67 11.21
C PHE A 533 5.74 4.79 12.26
N ASP A 534 6.73 5.35 12.95
CA ASP A 534 7.34 4.79 14.16
C ASP A 534 6.91 5.60 15.39
N ASN A 535 6.23 4.91 16.31
CA ASN A 535 5.66 5.47 17.53
C ASN A 535 6.62 5.31 18.74
N GLY A 536 7.78 4.65 18.58
CA GLY A 536 8.83 4.45 19.60
C GLY A 536 8.49 3.49 20.75
N TYR A 537 7.31 3.67 21.35
CA TYR A 537 6.78 2.83 22.44
C TYR A 537 6.34 1.45 21.94
N GLU A 538 5.68 1.40 20.78
CA GLU A 538 5.33 0.15 20.09
C GLU A 538 6.56 -0.68 19.75
N ARG A 539 7.68 -0.04 19.36
CA ARG A 539 8.95 -0.72 19.06
C ARG A 539 9.47 -1.45 20.31
N ASN A 540 9.54 -0.75 21.44
CA ASN A 540 9.94 -1.32 22.74
C ASN A 540 9.02 -2.45 23.25
N LEU A 541 7.72 -2.43 22.92
CA LEU A 541 6.82 -3.54 23.25
C LEU A 541 6.96 -4.71 22.25
N LEU A 542 6.98 -4.45 20.96
CA LEU A 542 7.08 -5.47 19.90
C LEU A 542 8.42 -6.23 19.93
N ASP A 543 9.49 -5.61 20.44
CA ASP A 543 10.78 -6.26 20.69
C ASP A 543 10.79 -7.05 22.01
N LYS A 544 10.22 -6.53 23.11
CA LYS A 544 10.11 -7.27 24.39
C LYS A 544 9.22 -8.52 24.31
N PHE A 545 8.27 -8.55 23.38
CA PHE A 545 7.42 -9.72 23.11
C PHE A 545 7.90 -10.57 21.91
N ALA A 546 9.08 -10.30 21.33
CA ALA A 546 9.52 -10.92 20.07
C ALA A 546 9.78 -12.44 20.12
N GLU A 547 9.90 -13.04 21.30
CA GLU A 547 10.20 -14.48 21.43
C GLU A 547 8.97 -15.40 21.37
N ARG A 548 7.74 -14.89 21.55
CA ARG A 548 6.52 -15.73 21.54
C ARG A 548 5.43 -15.10 20.68
N VAL A 549 4.92 -15.90 19.74
CA VAL A 549 3.95 -15.50 18.70
C VAL A 549 2.70 -14.89 19.32
N TYR A 550 2.32 -13.68 18.87
CA TYR A 550 1.27 -12.85 19.49
C TYR A 550 -0.16 -13.44 19.48
N ARG A 551 -0.36 -14.59 18.83
CA ARG A 551 -1.64 -15.33 18.74
C ARG A 551 -2.16 -15.88 20.08
N GLU A 552 -1.35 -15.88 21.14
CA GLU A 552 -1.72 -16.52 22.41
C GLU A 552 -2.55 -15.62 23.35
N ASN A 553 -2.57 -14.31 23.11
CA ASN A 553 -3.34 -13.34 23.91
C ASN A 553 -4.83 -13.29 23.51
N PHE A 554 -5.55 -14.38 23.79
CA PHE A 554 -7.00 -14.53 23.55
C PHE A 554 -7.82 -13.33 24.05
N PHE A 555 -7.54 -12.84 25.26
CA PHE A 555 -8.24 -11.69 25.86
C PHE A 555 -8.12 -10.42 25.01
N TRP A 556 -6.91 -10.08 24.54
CA TRP A 556 -6.70 -8.89 23.70
C TRP A 556 -7.34 -9.06 22.32
N ASN A 557 -7.26 -10.25 21.73
CA ASN A 557 -7.88 -10.51 20.43
C ASN A 557 -9.43 -10.47 20.52
N TRP A 558 -10.00 -10.94 21.62
CA TRP A 558 -11.43 -10.78 21.94
C TRP A 558 -11.81 -9.31 22.14
N LEU A 559 -11.05 -8.55 22.94
CA LEU A 559 -11.31 -7.14 23.21
C LEU A 559 -11.24 -6.29 21.94
N TYR A 560 -10.20 -6.44 21.13
CA TYR A 560 -10.12 -5.77 19.83
C TYR A 560 -11.17 -6.28 18.83
N SER A 561 -11.63 -7.53 18.94
CA SER A 561 -12.77 -8.03 18.15
C SER A 561 -14.09 -7.35 18.49
N LEU A 562 -14.30 -6.86 19.72
CA LEU A 562 -15.49 -6.09 20.07
C LEU A 562 -15.48 -4.71 19.40
N PHE A 563 -14.37 -3.97 19.49
CA PHE A 563 -14.24 -2.64 18.87
C PHE A 563 -14.19 -2.67 17.33
N THR A 564 -13.37 -3.57 16.76
CA THR A 564 -13.23 -3.68 15.30
C THR A 564 -14.42 -4.39 14.66
N GLY A 565 -15.07 -5.32 15.36
CA GLY A 565 -16.06 -6.23 14.79
C GLY A 565 -15.45 -7.39 13.99
N VAL A 566 -14.13 -7.56 14.01
CA VAL A 566 -13.37 -8.59 13.27
C VAL A 566 -12.76 -9.56 14.26
N LYS A 567 -12.89 -10.88 14.05
CA LYS A 567 -12.54 -11.89 15.07
C LYS A 567 -11.04 -12.11 15.35
N ASP A 568 -10.14 -11.55 14.55
CA ASP A 568 -8.67 -11.72 14.70
C ASP A 568 -7.88 -10.55 14.06
N PRO A 569 -8.01 -9.31 14.58
CA PRO A 569 -7.30 -8.15 14.02
C PRO A 569 -5.79 -8.20 14.26
N VAL A 570 -5.33 -8.87 15.32
CA VAL A 570 -3.89 -9.03 15.62
C VAL A 570 -3.18 -9.80 14.49
N SER A 571 -3.87 -10.69 13.78
CA SER A 571 -3.31 -11.35 12.57
C SER A 571 -2.98 -10.37 11.43
N GLY A 572 -3.67 -9.22 11.35
CA GLY A 572 -3.33 -8.14 10.42
C GLY A 572 -2.03 -7.44 10.82
N TRP A 573 -1.88 -7.10 12.10
CA TRP A 573 -0.67 -6.46 12.63
C TRP A 573 0.56 -7.41 12.57
N GLU A 574 0.35 -8.73 12.77
CA GLU A 574 1.38 -9.75 12.53
C GLU A 574 1.86 -9.70 11.07
N ARG A 575 0.94 -9.60 10.09
CA ARG A 575 1.29 -9.47 8.66
C ARG A 575 2.02 -8.16 8.34
N ASP A 576 1.54 -7.02 8.83
CA ASP A 576 2.19 -5.74 8.55
C ASP A 576 3.60 -5.68 9.19
N ARG A 577 3.83 -6.30 10.36
CA ARG A 577 5.20 -6.49 10.91
C ARG A 577 6.09 -7.32 9.97
N LEU A 578 5.54 -8.35 9.33
CA LEU A 578 6.29 -9.18 8.37
C LEU A 578 6.62 -8.39 7.10
N LYS A 579 5.67 -7.60 6.59
CA LYS A 579 5.92 -6.65 5.48
C LYS A 579 7.06 -5.69 5.82
N LEU A 580 7.13 -5.15 7.04
CA LEU A 580 8.23 -4.26 7.44
C LEU A 580 9.60 -4.93 7.46
N LEU A 581 9.68 -6.23 7.76
CA LEU A 581 10.93 -7.00 7.60
C LEU A 581 11.26 -7.21 6.11
N GLN A 582 10.28 -7.67 5.34
CA GLN A 582 10.43 -7.97 3.91
C GLN A 582 10.82 -6.73 3.10
N HIS A 583 10.18 -5.59 3.37
CA HIS A 583 10.35 -4.30 2.70
C HIS A 583 11.30 -3.36 3.46
N SER A 584 12.18 -3.88 4.32
CA SER A 584 13.09 -3.06 5.15
C SER A 584 13.93 -2.05 4.35
N ASN A 585 14.43 -2.43 3.16
CA ASN A 585 15.17 -1.54 2.24
C ASN A 585 14.29 -0.64 1.35
N GLN A 586 12.97 -0.69 1.55
CA GLN A 586 11.90 0.00 0.80
C GLN A 586 11.01 0.88 1.70
N VAL A 587 11.16 0.81 3.03
CA VAL A 587 10.33 1.55 3.98
C VAL A 587 11.05 2.78 4.50
N VAL A 588 10.41 3.93 4.36
CA VAL A 588 10.69 5.16 5.11
C VAL A 588 9.97 5.05 6.46
N LEU A 589 10.74 4.83 7.53
CA LEU A 589 10.25 4.90 8.90
C LEU A 589 10.24 6.36 9.37
N ILE A 590 9.05 6.90 9.62
CA ILE A 590 8.85 8.31 9.98
C ILE A 590 8.60 8.40 11.50
N PRO A 591 9.46 9.08 12.29
CA PRO A 591 9.25 9.21 13.73
C PRO A 591 8.10 10.19 14.03
N VAL A 592 7.08 9.73 14.76
CA VAL A 592 5.90 10.56 15.13
C VAL A 592 5.74 10.76 16.64
N GLY A 593 6.65 10.19 17.44
CA GLY A 593 6.62 10.30 18.90
C GLY A 593 5.31 9.81 19.51
N ASN A 594 4.81 10.54 20.51
CA ASN A 594 3.64 10.15 21.30
C ASN A 594 2.28 10.55 20.68
N VAL A 595 2.24 11.02 19.42
CA VAL A 595 0.98 11.42 18.77
C VAL A 595 0.04 10.22 18.63
N SER A 596 -1.19 10.34 19.12
CA SER A 596 -2.18 9.27 18.97
C SER A 596 -2.86 9.31 17.61
N SER A 597 -3.12 8.14 17.02
CA SER A 597 -3.91 8.01 15.79
C SER A 597 -5.35 8.52 15.92
N THR A 598 -5.85 8.75 17.15
CA THR A 598 -7.20 9.28 17.43
C THR A 598 -7.21 10.75 17.86
N GLN A 599 -6.07 11.45 17.83
CA GLN A 599 -5.95 12.85 18.24
C GLN A 599 -6.23 13.78 17.04
N PHE A 600 -7.51 13.97 16.71
CA PHE A 600 -7.94 14.70 15.50
C PHE A 600 -7.77 16.23 15.56
N ASP A 601 -7.37 16.78 16.71
CA ASP A 601 -6.92 18.17 16.82
C ASP A 601 -5.48 18.17 17.36
N LEU A 602 -4.59 18.79 16.59
CA LEU A 602 -3.16 18.94 16.89
C LEU A 602 -2.84 20.43 16.81
N ASP A 603 -2.08 20.94 17.77
CA ASP A 603 -1.53 22.29 17.69
C ASP A 603 -0.58 22.45 16.49
N LYS A 604 -0.34 23.70 16.11
CA LYS A 604 0.42 24.03 14.90
C LYS A 604 1.88 23.57 14.97
N ASP A 605 2.46 23.54 16.17
CA ASP A 605 3.87 23.20 16.37
C ASP A 605 4.08 21.68 16.32
N SER A 606 3.12 20.91 16.81
CA SER A 606 3.03 19.46 16.59
C SER A 606 2.81 19.11 15.12
N GLN A 607 1.98 19.86 14.39
CA GLN A 607 1.82 19.70 12.93
C GLN A 607 3.13 19.97 12.19
N ASN A 608 3.81 21.08 12.50
CA ASN A 608 5.12 21.43 11.92
C ASN A 608 6.16 20.34 12.23
N THR A 609 6.27 19.92 13.49
CA THR A 609 7.20 18.87 13.94
C THR A 609 6.97 17.54 13.18
N LEU A 610 5.72 17.16 12.95
CA LEU A 610 5.40 15.98 12.14
C LEU A 610 5.85 16.16 10.68
N VAL A 611 5.58 17.31 10.06
CA VAL A 611 6.04 17.64 8.69
C VAL A 611 7.57 17.58 8.61
N ASP A 612 8.28 18.19 9.56
CA ASP A 612 9.75 18.21 9.57
C ASP A 612 10.33 16.80 9.79
N ASN A 613 9.79 16.01 10.73
CA ASN A 613 10.18 14.61 10.92
C ASN A 613 9.97 13.77 9.64
N GLY A 614 8.84 13.96 8.95
CA GLY A 614 8.55 13.34 7.66
C GLY A 614 9.55 13.74 6.58
N TYR A 615 9.86 15.03 6.50
CA TYR A 615 10.81 15.59 5.54
C TYR A 615 12.22 15.06 5.77
N GLN A 616 12.72 15.04 7.00
CA GLN A 616 14.04 14.47 7.31
C GLN A 616 14.09 12.96 7.06
N ALA A 617 13.02 12.21 7.40
CA ALA A 617 12.96 10.77 7.12
C ALA A 617 12.99 10.49 5.60
N GLY A 618 12.22 11.22 4.80
CA GLY A 618 12.25 11.12 3.34
C GLY A 618 13.59 11.52 2.75
N LYS A 619 14.16 12.65 3.19
CA LYS A 619 15.48 13.15 2.77
C LYS A 619 16.59 12.13 3.08
N ASN A 620 16.60 11.55 4.28
CA ASN A 620 17.56 10.53 4.69
C ASN A 620 17.43 9.22 3.89
N TYR A 621 16.22 8.86 3.45
CA TYR A 621 16.04 7.72 2.55
C TYR A 621 16.65 7.98 1.16
N ILE A 622 16.48 9.20 0.64
CA ILE A 622 16.98 9.64 -0.68
C ILE A 622 18.51 9.80 -0.66
N THR A 623 19.08 10.53 0.32
CA THR A 623 20.53 10.79 0.41
C THR A 623 21.37 9.51 0.53
N ALA A 624 20.79 8.43 1.07
CA ALA A 624 21.44 7.13 1.20
C ALA A 624 21.44 6.28 -0.10
N ARG A 625 20.79 6.74 -1.18
CA ARG A 625 20.51 5.95 -2.40
C ARG A 625 20.70 6.70 -3.73
N TYR A 626 20.54 8.02 -3.70
CA TYR A 626 20.57 8.88 -4.89
C TYR A 626 21.76 9.82 -4.84
N LYS A 627 22.44 9.98 -5.98
CA LYS A 627 23.35 11.12 -6.19
C LYS A 627 22.52 12.39 -6.35
N LEU A 628 22.84 13.40 -5.54
CA LEU A 628 22.12 14.67 -5.54
C LEU A 628 22.86 15.70 -6.41
N ASN A 629 22.17 16.18 -7.44
CA ASN A 629 22.49 17.44 -8.10
C ASN A 629 21.49 18.52 -7.64
N ASP A 630 21.82 19.80 -7.80
CA ASP A 630 21.13 20.96 -7.19
C ASP A 630 19.59 21.01 -7.29
N LYS A 631 18.97 20.30 -8.25
CA LYS A 631 17.51 20.20 -8.44
C LYS A 631 17.01 18.80 -8.83
N THR A 632 17.87 17.78 -8.82
CA THR A 632 17.50 16.42 -9.25
C THR A 632 18.30 15.35 -8.51
N ALA A 633 17.59 14.38 -7.94
CA ALA A 633 18.17 13.14 -7.45
C ALA A 633 18.27 12.12 -8.61
N LYS A 634 19.49 11.66 -8.93
CA LYS A 634 19.72 10.53 -9.84
C LYS A 634 19.94 9.26 -9.01
N ASN A 635 19.13 8.23 -9.25
CA ASN A 635 19.31 6.94 -8.62
C ASN A 635 20.64 6.31 -9.05
N ASP A 636 21.39 5.88 -8.04
CA ASP A 636 22.72 5.27 -8.13
C ASP A 636 22.79 3.99 -7.26
N GLU A 637 21.64 3.52 -6.74
CA GLU A 637 21.55 2.35 -5.87
C GLU A 637 21.79 1.08 -6.70
N LEU A 638 22.94 0.43 -6.48
CA LEU A 638 23.25 -0.87 -7.06
C LEU A 638 22.72 -1.99 -6.18
N MET A 639 21.90 -2.86 -6.77
CA MET A 639 21.61 -4.19 -6.24
C MET A 639 22.80 -5.10 -6.51
N TYR A 640 22.96 -6.15 -5.70
CA TYR A 640 23.95 -7.19 -5.98
C TYR A 640 23.48 -8.58 -5.56
N SER A 641 24.11 -9.61 -6.10
CA SER A 641 23.92 -11.01 -5.69
C SER A 641 25.19 -11.84 -5.92
N ASN A 642 25.36 -12.88 -5.10
CA ASN A 642 26.49 -13.79 -5.16
C ASN A 642 26.02 -15.19 -5.55
N PHE A 643 26.65 -15.78 -6.56
CA PHE A 643 26.36 -17.12 -7.08
C PHE A 643 27.63 -17.97 -7.00
N SER A 644 27.52 -19.24 -6.63
CA SER A 644 28.67 -20.13 -6.39
C SER A 644 29.54 -20.30 -7.64
N SER A 645 28.93 -20.23 -8.83
CA SER A 645 29.54 -20.42 -10.14
C SER A 645 28.73 -19.67 -11.21
N ILE A 646 29.29 -19.56 -12.44
CA ILE A 646 28.56 -19.03 -13.61
C ILE A 646 27.37 -19.92 -13.99
N GLU A 647 27.47 -21.21 -13.71
CA GLU A 647 26.40 -22.19 -13.88
C GLU A 647 25.21 -21.92 -12.95
N GLU A 648 25.43 -21.57 -11.66
CA GLU A 648 24.33 -21.20 -10.76
C GLU A 648 23.62 -19.90 -11.22
N LEU A 649 24.36 -18.96 -11.84
CA LEU A 649 23.78 -17.76 -12.46
C LEU A 649 23.00 -18.08 -13.76
N LEU A 650 23.49 -19.02 -14.57
CA LEU A 650 22.77 -19.51 -15.76
C LEU A 650 21.45 -20.17 -15.35
N TYR A 651 21.44 -21.01 -14.32
CA TYR A 651 20.21 -21.56 -13.76
C TYR A 651 19.28 -20.47 -13.22
N PHE A 652 19.83 -19.44 -12.58
CA PHE A 652 19.03 -18.33 -12.04
C PHE A 652 18.30 -17.58 -13.17
N SER A 653 18.92 -17.38 -14.34
CA SER A 653 18.22 -16.83 -15.51
C SER A 653 17.07 -17.71 -16.01
N CYS A 654 17.19 -19.05 -15.90
CA CYS A 654 16.09 -19.98 -16.18
C CYS A 654 14.93 -19.83 -15.18
N TYR A 655 15.24 -19.70 -13.89
CA TYR A 655 14.23 -19.46 -12.84
C TYR A 655 13.52 -18.11 -12.99
N ARG A 656 14.26 -17.06 -13.37
CA ARG A 656 13.72 -15.71 -13.62
C ARG A 656 12.95 -15.60 -14.95
N GLY A 657 13.01 -16.60 -15.83
CA GLY A 657 12.36 -16.60 -17.15
C GLY A 657 13.09 -15.77 -18.23
N HIS A 658 14.31 -15.30 -17.96
CA HIS A 658 15.04 -14.36 -18.80
C HIS A 658 15.85 -15.06 -19.90
N ALA A 659 15.20 -15.38 -21.03
CA ALA A 659 15.85 -15.97 -22.20
C ALA A 659 17.03 -15.13 -22.73
N ASP A 660 16.86 -13.79 -22.82
CA ASP A 660 17.89 -12.88 -23.33
C ASP A 660 19.14 -12.85 -22.45
N TRP A 661 18.98 -12.98 -21.13
CA TRP A 661 20.11 -13.11 -20.21
C TRP A 661 20.70 -14.51 -20.23
N PHE A 662 19.88 -15.55 -20.37
CA PHE A 662 20.34 -16.94 -20.51
C PHE A 662 21.29 -17.10 -21.69
N GLU A 663 20.95 -16.58 -22.88
CA GLU A 663 21.81 -16.70 -24.07
C GLU A 663 23.14 -15.95 -23.90
N LYS A 664 23.13 -14.75 -23.29
CA LYS A 664 24.36 -14.00 -22.97
C LYS A 664 25.23 -14.73 -21.96
N LEU A 665 24.62 -15.27 -20.91
CA LEU A 665 25.30 -16.05 -19.87
C LEU A 665 25.84 -17.39 -20.39
N ALA A 666 25.15 -18.03 -21.33
CA ALA A 666 25.56 -19.30 -21.95
C ALA A 666 26.91 -19.17 -22.69
N VAL A 667 27.15 -18.04 -23.37
CA VAL A 667 28.40 -17.77 -24.07
C VAL A 667 29.59 -17.66 -23.11
N GLU A 668 29.43 -17.01 -21.95
CA GLU A 668 30.49 -16.98 -20.93
C GLU A 668 30.60 -18.30 -20.16
N ALA A 669 29.48 -18.98 -19.89
CA ALA A 669 29.46 -20.29 -19.23
C ALA A 669 30.22 -21.36 -20.04
N GLU A 670 30.10 -21.37 -21.37
CA GLU A 670 30.86 -22.28 -22.24
C GLU A 670 32.37 -22.01 -22.16
N LYS A 671 32.81 -20.74 -22.20
CA LYS A 671 34.24 -20.38 -22.05
C LYS A 671 34.80 -20.77 -20.69
N GLU A 672 33.98 -20.72 -19.66
CA GLU A 672 34.32 -21.10 -18.27
C GLU A 672 34.15 -22.63 -18.02
N GLY A 673 33.84 -23.41 -19.06
CA GLY A 673 33.91 -24.88 -19.05
C GLY A 673 32.58 -25.63 -18.85
N VAL A 674 31.43 -24.95 -18.87
CA VAL A 674 30.11 -25.61 -18.77
C VAL A 674 29.78 -26.34 -20.08
N SER A 675 29.35 -27.60 -19.99
CA SER A 675 29.05 -28.42 -21.17
C SER A 675 27.95 -27.83 -22.05
N ARG A 676 28.21 -27.79 -23.37
CA ARG A 676 27.23 -27.44 -24.41
C ARG A 676 25.95 -28.28 -24.32
N GLU A 677 26.07 -29.55 -23.96
CA GLU A 677 24.93 -30.45 -23.81
C GLU A 677 24.02 -30.01 -22.66
N LYS A 678 24.62 -29.59 -21.53
CA LYS A 678 23.91 -29.09 -20.34
C LYS A 678 23.24 -27.75 -20.65
N ILE A 679 23.93 -26.83 -21.32
CA ILE A 679 23.36 -25.57 -21.83
C ILE A 679 22.18 -25.84 -22.77
N HIS A 680 22.31 -26.77 -23.72
CA HIS A 680 21.24 -27.13 -24.66
C HIS A 680 20.04 -27.81 -23.96
N GLN A 681 20.27 -28.66 -22.96
CA GLN A 681 19.22 -29.25 -22.13
C GLN A 681 18.45 -28.19 -21.31
N LEU A 682 19.15 -27.21 -20.73
CA LEU A 682 18.53 -26.08 -20.03
C LEU A 682 17.72 -25.20 -20.98
N ARG A 683 18.32 -24.80 -22.11
CA ARG A 683 17.66 -24.02 -23.17
C ARG A 683 16.36 -24.69 -23.60
N ASN A 684 16.40 -25.99 -23.87
CA ASN A 684 15.20 -26.70 -24.33
C ASN A 684 14.21 -26.95 -23.19
N SER A 685 14.67 -27.13 -21.95
CA SER A 685 13.79 -27.32 -20.79
C SER A 685 13.02 -26.06 -20.40
N TYR A 686 13.60 -24.86 -20.55
CA TYR A 686 13.00 -23.61 -20.06
C TYR A 686 12.60 -22.64 -21.17
N PHE A 687 13.15 -22.76 -22.38
CA PHE A 687 12.96 -21.80 -23.47
C PHE A 687 12.61 -22.43 -24.85
N SER A 688 12.33 -23.74 -24.95
CA SER A 688 11.81 -24.34 -26.20
C SER A 688 10.39 -23.87 -26.52
N SER A 689 10.31 -22.77 -27.25
CA SER A 689 9.26 -22.44 -28.23
C SER A 689 7.81 -22.62 -27.81
N SER A 690 7.22 -21.52 -27.34
CA SER A 690 5.93 -21.08 -27.86
C SER A 690 6.08 -19.70 -28.51
N LYS A 691 6.41 -19.67 -29.81
CA LYS A 691 6.11 -18.50 -30.65
C LYS A 691 4.60 -18.46 -30.87
N GLU A 692 3.84 -18.05 -29.86
CA GLU A 692 2.49 -17.56 -30.10
C GLU A 692 2.60 -16.17 -30.71
N GLU A 693 2.27 -16.07 -32.00
CA GLU A 693 2.07 -14.78 -32.65
C GLU A 693 0.92 -14.05 -31.95
N GLU A 694 1.11 -12.80 -31.53
CA GLU A 694 0.02 -11.93 -31.08
C GLU A 694 -0.95 -11.70 -32.25
N LYS A 695 -1.97 -12.57 -32.37
CA LYS A 695 -3.04 -12.38 -33.35
C LYS A 695 -3.80 -11.10 -33.00
N PRO A 696 -3.78 -10.07 -33.87
CA PRO A 696 -4.53 -8.85 -33.59
C PRO A 696 -6.01 -9.18 -33.52
N LEU A 697 -6.63 -8.86 -32.38
CA LEU A 697 -8.06 -9.04 -32.14
C LEU A 697 -8.85 -8.24 -33.18
N ARG A 698 -9.43 -8.94 -34.16
CA ARG A 698 -10.33 -8.35 -35.15
C ARG A 698 -11.49 -7.65 -34.43
N ALA A 699 -11.59 -6.33 -34.61
CA ALA A 699 -12.77 -5.60 -34.21
C ALA A 699 -14.00 -6.15 -34.95
N SER A 700 -15.02 -6.56 -34.21
CA SER A 700 -16.32 -6.93 -34.77
C SER A 700 -17.11 -5.66 -35.12
N ASN A 701 -17.51 -5.53 -36.38
CA ASN A 701 -18.39 -4.44 -36.81
C ASN A 701 -19.76 -4.59 -36.14
N ALA A 702 -20.08 -3.68 -35.22
CA ALA A 702 -21.45 -3.46 -34.77
C ALA A 702 -22.12 -2.46 -35.73
N ASN A 703 -23.22 -2.87 -36.36
CA ASN A 703 -23.90 -2.07 -37.38
C ASN A 703 -24.55 -0.79 -36.83
N SER A 704 -24.63 0.22 -37.69
CA SER A 704 -25.21 1.53 -37.38
C SER A 704 -26.74 1.53 -37.45
N SER A 705 -27.39 1.68 -36.29
CA SER A 705 -28.79 2.14 -36.16
C SER A 705 -29.01 2.67 -34.73
N SER A 706 -29.62 3.82 -34.48
CA SER A 706 -30.18 4.83 -35.39
C SER A 706 -30.03 6.23 -34.77
N LEU A 707 -30.04 7.28 -35.61
CA LEU A 707 -30.42 8.61 -35.11
C LEU A 707 -31.92 8.58 -34.83
N ASP A 708 -32.32 8.86 -33.59
CA ASP A 708 -33.34 9.87 -33.26
C ASP A 708 -33.51 9.99 -31.73
N SER A 709 -33.87 11.18 -31.25
CA SER A 709 -34.04 11.64 -29.84
C SER A 709 -32.98 12.61 -29.24
N LEU A 710 -32.23 13.33 -30.08
CA LEU A 710 -31.41 14.48 -29.65
C LEU A 710 -32.27 15.68 -29.21
N GLY A 711 -32.82 15.61 -27.99
CA GLY A 711 -33.57 16.71 -27.36
C GLY A 711 -33.72 16.57 -25.85
N GLY A 712 -33.98 15.36 -25.33
CA GLY A 712 -34.25 15.15 -23.89
C GLY A 712 -33.01 15.02 -23.00
N PHE A 713 -31.95 14.35 -23.48
CA PHE A 713 -30.88 13.85 -22.60
C PHE A 713 -29.88 14.91 -22.10
N LEU A 714 -29.60 15.94 -22.92
CA LEU A 714 -28.61 16.98 -22.60
C LEU A 714 -28.98 17.77 -21.33
N GLY A 715 -30.27 17.97 -21.07
CA GLY A 715 -30.74 18.75 -19.91
C GLY A 715 -30.33 18.12 -18.57
N ALA A 716 -30.45 16.80 -18.43
CA ALA A 716 -30.11 16.11 -17.19
C ALA A 716 -28.60 16.11 -16.90
N GLN A 717 -27.77 15.83 -17.92
CA GLN A 717 -26.31 15.81 -17.78
C GLN A 717 -25.72 17.22 -17.53
N TRP A 718 -26.29 18.26 -18.15
CA TRP A 718 -25.87 19.65 -17.96
C TRP A 718 -26.11 20.16 -16.53
N MET A 719 -27.23 19.75 -15.92
CA MET A 719 -27.57 20.06 -14.51
C MET A 719 -26.53 19.49 -13.53
N THR A 720 -26.00 18.29 -13.79
CA THR A 720 -24.94 17.67 -12.98
C THR A 720 -23.69 18.55 -12.90
N ARG A 721 -23.17 19.01 -14.06
CA ARG A 721 -21.97 19.88 -14.08
C ARG A 721 -22.22 21.20 -13.35
N ARG A 722 -23.42 21.78 -13.50
CA ARG A 722 -23.80 23.01 -12.78
C ARG A 722 -23.90 22.81 -11.27
N ASN A 723 -24.41 21.67 -10.79
CA ASN A 723 -24.38 21.32 -9.36
C ASN A 723 -22.94 21.20 -8.83
N MET A 724 -22.02 20.63 -9.61
CA MET A 724 -20.61 20.50 -9.23
C MET A 724 -19.88 21.86 -9.12
N GLN A 725 -20.08 22.78 -10.08
CA GLN A 725 -19.54 24.14 -10.01
C GLN A 725 -20.12 24.94 -8.84
N LEU A 726 -21.41 24.72 -8.54
CA LEU A 726 -22.09 25.32 -7.40
C LEU A 726 -21.55 24.78 -6.06
N PHE A 727 -21.30 23.46 -5.96
CA PHE A 727 -20.64 22.81 -4.81
C PHE A 727 -19.23 23.37 -4.58
N GLU A 728 -18.40 23.45 -5.63
CA GLU A 728 -17.03 23.98 -5.59
C GLU A 728 -16.99 25.43 -5.08
N SER A 729 -18.00 26.24 -5.43
CA SER A 729 -18.12 27.63 -4.98
C SER A 729 -18.64 27.77 -3.55
N ILE A 730 -19.53 26.86 -3.11
CA ILE A 730 -20.17 26.87 -1.79
C ILE A 730 -19.27 26.29 -0.69
N TYR A 731 -18.54 25.21 -1.00
CA TYR A 731 -17.78 24.43 -0.02
C TYR A 731 -16.74 25.26 0.77
N PRO A 732 -15.93 26.14 0.13
CA PRO A 732 -14.98 26.99 0.86
C PRO A 732 -15.66 27.96 1.84
N ILE A 733 -16.84 28.50 1.48
CA ILE A 733 -17.56 29.48 2.30
C ILE A 733 -18.02 28.86 3.62
N PHE A 734 -18.54 27.63 3.58
CA PHE A 734 -18.97 26.89 4.79
C PHE A 734 -17.85 26.60 5.79
N HIS A 735 -16.58 26.61 5.37
CA HIS A 735 -15.42 26.48 6.26
C HIS A 735 -14.82 27.82 6.69
N LYS A 736 -14.95 28.84 5.85
CA LYS A 736 -14.49 30.21 6.10
C LYS A 736 -15.40 31.03 7.01
N LEU A 737 -16.69 30.69 7.10
CA LEU A 737 -17.66 31.33 8.00
C LEU A 737 -17.37 30.96 9.47
N PRO A 738 -16.98 31.91 10.34
CA PRO A 738 -16.67 31.65 11.74
C PRO A 738 -17.90 31.24 12.57
N TYR A 739 -17.72 30.36 13.57
CA TYR A 739 -18.81 29.95 14.46
C TYR A 739 -19.37 31.10 15.32
N ASN A 740 -18.58 32.13 15.63
CA ASN A 740 -19.05 33.31 16.38
C ASN A 740 -19.92 34.27 15.55
N PHE A 741 -20.12 34.02 14.25
CA PHE A 741 -21.16 34.69 13.45
C PHE A 741 -22.59 34.29 13.85
N LEU A 742 -22.73 33.36 14.81
CA LEU A 742 -23.97 32.88 15.40
C LEU A 742 -23.96 33.15 16.90
N THR A 743 -24.97 33.90 17.37
CA THR A 743 -25.12 34.28 18.78
C THR A 743 -25.71 33.19 19.68
N ASN A 744 -26.29 32.13 19.10
CA ASN A 744 -27.09 31.13 19.79
C ASN A 744 -26.62 29.69 19.47
N THR A 745 -26.54 28.85 20.50
CA THR A 745 -26.11 27.45 20.41
C THR A 745 -27.05 26.59 19.57
N GLN A 746 -28.36 26.91 19.53
CA GLN A 746 -29.32 26.21 18.67
C GLN A 746 -29.09 26.52 17.19
N ASP A 747 -28.84 27.78 16.85
CA ASP A 747 -28.54 28.20 15.48
C ASP A 747 -27.19 27.63 15.00
N LEU A 748 -26.20 27.55 15.90
CA LEU A 748 -24.92 26.85 15.66
C LEU A 748 -25.12 25.37 15.32
N LYS A 749 -26.08 24.69 15.95
CA LYS A 749 -26.43 23.29 15.62
C LYS A 749 -27.01 23.19 14.20
N PHE A 750 -27.91 24.09 13.80
CA PHE A 750 -28.44 24.12 12.44
C PHE A 750 -27.37 24.45 11.38
N PHE A 751 -26.44 25.36 11.67
CA PHE A 751 -25.31 25.66 10.79
C PHE A 751 -24.37 24.46 10.63
N LYS A 752 -24.02 23.75 11.72
CA LYS A 752 -23.24 22.50 11.64
C LYS A 752 -23.99 21.46 10.78
N LEU A 753 -25.28 21.21 11.02
CA LEU A 753 -26.10 20.29 10.22
C LEU A 753 -26.16 20.67 8.72
N ALA A 754 -26.25 21.97 8.39
CA ALA A 754 -26.18 22.45 7.01
C ALA A 754 -24.90 21.99 6.32
N ARG A 755 -23.74 22.27 6.94
CA ARG A 755 -22.41 21.89 6.42
C ARG A 755 -22.25 20.37 6.31
N HIS A 756 -22.69 19.59 7.30
CA HIS A 756 -22.60 18.12 7.27
C HIS A 756 -23.56 17.44 6.27
N SER A 757 -24.46 18.19 5.62
CA SER A 757 -25.35 17.69 4.55
C SER A 757 -24.89 18.05 3.13
N LEU A 758 -23.80 18.80 2.98
CA LEU A 758 -23.27 19.24 1.69
C LEU A 758 -22.66 18.07 0.90
N SER A 759 -23.00 17.92 -0.39
CA SER A 759 -22.53 16.85 -1.28
C SER A 759 -22.57 17.24 -2.76
N LEU A 760 -21.77 16.61 -3.62
CA LEU A 760 -21.73 16.87 -5.08
C LEU A 760 -23.10 16.75 -5.75
N ASP A 761 -23.81 15.66 -5.46
CA ASP A 761 -25.13 15.38 -6.02
C ASP A 761 -26.17 16.44 -5.60
N ARG A 762 -25.99 17.10 -4.44
CA ARG A 762 -26.98 17.96 -3.79
C ARG A 762 -26.35 19.16 -3.04
N PRO A 763 -25.76 20.14 -3.75
CA PRO A 763 -25.10 21.29 -3.13
C PRO A 763 -26.02 22.17 -2.27
N LEU A 764 -27.33 22.17 -2.56
CA LEU A 764 -28.32 23.01 -1.86
C LEU A 764 -29.01 22.31 -0.68
N GLU A 765 -28.70 21.04 -0.36
CA GLU A 765 -29.43 20.31 0.69
C GLU A 765 -29.29 20.97 2.08
N GLY A 766 -28.16 21.64 2.37
CA GLY A 766 -27.94 22.37 3.61
C GLY A 766 -28.86 23.59 3.83
N LEU A 767 -29.47 24.12 2.76
CA LEU A 767 -30.38 25.27 2.86
C LEU A 767 -31.59 24.99 3.75
N LYS A 768 -32.03 23.73 3.86
CA LYS A 768 -33.17 23.34 4.71
C LYS A 768 -32.90 23.55 6.20
N TYR A 769 -31.63 23.50 6.63
CA TYR A 769 -31.20 23.78 8.00
C TYR A 769 -30.85 25.26 8.18
N LEU A 770 -30.21 25.90 7.20
CA LEU A 770 -29.91 27.34 7.25
C LEU A 770 -31.19 28.20 7.40
N LYS A 771 -32.30 27.80 6.75
CA LYS A 771 -33.61 28.46 6.92
C LYS A 771 -34.26 28.27 8.31
N GLN A 772 -33.65 27.49 9.20
CA GLN A 772 -34.13 27.30 10.59
C GLN A 772 -33.40 28.20 11.59
N ILE A 773 -32.35 28.92 11.14
CA ILE A 773 -31.62 29.90 11.94
C ILE A 773 -32.53 31.12 12.20
N LYS A 774 -32.64 31.56 13.46
CA LYS A 774 -33.55 32.64 13.89
C LYS A 774 -32.98 33.67 14.87
N GLY A 775 -31.84 33.41 15.50
CA GLY A 775 -31.15 34.38 16.36
C GLY A 775 -30.51 35.54 15.60
N GLU A 776 -29.78 36.40 16.31
CA GLU A 776 -28.97 37.42 15.65
C GLU A 776 -27.75 36.79 14.99
N THR A 777 -27.42 37.25 13.79
CA THR A 777 -26.33 36.70 12.98
C THR A 777 -25.47 37.79 12.37
N HIS A 778 -24.25 37.43 11.98
CA HIS A 778 -23.38 38.32 11.22
C HIS A 778 -23.92 38.55 9.79
N VAL A 779 -23.80 39.77 9.28
CA VAL A 779 -24.37 40.21 7.99
C VAL A 779 -23.92 39.31 6.83
N LEU A 780 -22.65 38.89 6.78
CA LEU A 780 -22.12 38.00 5.74
C LEU A 780 -22.77 36.60 5.76
N LEU A 781 -23.21 36.10 6.92
CA LEU A 781 -23.94 34.83 7.01
C LEU A 781 -25.37 34.98 6.47
N SER A 782 -26.04 36.09 6.78
CA SER A 782 -27.35 36.39 6.20
C SER A 782 -27.29 36.57 4.68
N ILE A 783 -26.25 37.26 4.18
CA ILE A 783 -25.97 37.39 2.74
C ILE A 783 -25.71 36.02 2.10
N PHE A 784 -24.95 35.13 2.74
CA PHE A 784 -24.73 33.75 2.25
C PHE A 784 -26.05 32.97 2.12
N ILE A 785 -26.90 33.01 3.14
CA ILE A 785 -28.23 32.36 3.14
C ILE A 785 -29.12 32.97 2.05
N GLN A 786 -29.05 34.28 1.79
CA GLN A 786 -29.78 34.92 0.71
C GLN A 786 -29.29 34.48 -0.69
N ILE A 787 -27.98 34.44 -0.92
CA ILE A 787 -27.42 33.97 -2.21
C ILE A 787 -27.81 32.50 -2.45
N LEU A 788 -27.71 31.64 -1.43
CA LEU A 788 -28.14 30.23 -1.50
C LEU A 788 -29.64 30.08 -1.79
N SER A 789 -30.50 30.88 -1.14
CA SER A 789 -31.95 30.80 -1.32
C SER A 789 -32.46 31.44 -2.62
N THR A 790 -31.64 32.23 -3.30
CA THR A 790 -31.93 32.83 -4.62
C THR A 790 -31.18 32.15 -5.77
N ALA A 791 -30.42 31.09 -5.51
CA ALA A 791 -29.64 30.34 -6.50
C ALA A 791 -30.54 29.59 -7.51
N GLN A 792 -30.87 30.25 -8.62
CA GLN A 792 -31.60 29.64 -9.74
C GLN A 792 -30.63 28.99 -10.74
N LEU A 793 -30.89 27.72 -11.08
CA LEU A 793 -30.07 26.91 -11.99
C LEU A 793 -29.80 27.52 -13.37
N GLY A 794 -30.67 28.43 -13.84
CA GLY A 794 -30.47 29.19 -15.07
C GLY A 794 -29.36 30.26 -14.99
N LYS A 795 -29.16 30.88 -13.82
CA LYS A 795 -28.28 32.06 -13.60
C LYS A 795 -27.04 31.75 -12.74
N ILE A 796 -26.56 30.51 -12.75
CA ILE A 796 -25.51 30.04 -11.84
C ILE A 796 -24.22 30.86 -11.90
N ASP A 797 -23.82 31.38 -13.06
CA ASP A 797 -22.62 32.21 -13.21
C ASP A 797 -22.71 33.54 -12.41
N GLU A 798 -23.92 34.13 -12.33
CA GLU A 798 -24.22 35.30 -11.50
C GLU A 798 -24.13 34.95 -10.00
N THR A 799 -24.60 33.76 -9.61
CA THR A 799 -24.52 33.23 -8.24
C THR A 799 -23.07 32.94 -7.83
N ILE A 800 -22.28 32.31 -8.70
CA ILE A 800 -20.85 32.02 -8.49
C ILE A 800 -20.05 33.31 -8.34
N SER A 801 -20.35 34.35 -9.13
CA SER A 801 -19.71 35.66 -8.98
C SER A 801 -19.95 36.27 -7.59
N LYS A 802 -21.19 36.21 -7.08
CA LYS A 802 -21.54 36.67 -5.71
C LYS A 802 -20.85 35.85 -4.62
N PHE A 803 -20.70 34.53 -4.80
CA PHE A 803 -19.92 33.69 -3.90
C PHE A 803 -18.42 34.02 -3.89
N LYS A 804 -17.83 34.40 -5.04
CA LYS A 804 -16.43 34.87 -5.10
C LYS A 804 -16.23 36.17 -4.31
N LEU A 805 -17.13 37.15 -4.44
CA LEU A 805 -17.09 38.40 -3.65
C LEU A 805 -17.19 38.15 -2.14
N LEU A 806 -18.08 37.23 -1.73
CA LEU A 806 -18.20 36.79 -0.35
C LEU A 806 -16.92 36.09 0.17
N MET A 807 -16.26 35.28 -0.66
CA MET A 807 -14.98 34.65 -0.32
C MET A 807 -13.81 35.64 -0.19
N VAL A 808 -13.80 36.73 -0.97
CA VAL A 808 -12.84 37.84 -0.80
C VAL A 808 -13.10 38.59 0.52
N SER A 809 -14.36 38.78 0.88
CA SER A 809 -14.75 39.39 2.16
C SER A 809 -14.24 38.57 3.36
N LEU A 810 -14.32 37.23 3.28
CA LEU A 810 -13.88 36.27 4.31
C LEU A 810 -12.37 35.94 4.26
N GLN A 811 -11.51 36.88 3.86
CA GLN A 811 -10.06 36.72 3.97
C GLN A 811 -9.56 36.91 5.40
N ASP A 812 -8.48 36.21 5.77
CA ASP A 812 -8.04 36.10 7.16
C ASP A 812 -7.56 37.45 7.71
N ALA A 813 -6.99 38.30 6.85
CA ALA A 813 -6.59 39.67 7.13
C ALA A 813 -7.77 40.60 7.53
N ASN A 814 -9.01 40.21 7.25
CA ASN A 814 -10.21 40.98 7.61
C ASN A 814 -10.80 40.57 8.98
N MET A 815 -10.36 39.45 9.56
CA MET A 815 -11.11 38.77 10.64
C MET A 815 -11.25 39.57 11.94
N GLU A 816 -10.32 40.48 12.25
CA GLU A 816 -10.49 41.42 13.38
C GLU A 816 -11.59 42.45 13.10
N LYS A 817 -11.62 43.03 11.89
CA LYS A 817 -12.61 44.04 11.48
C LYS A 817 -14.02 43.45 11.38
N LEU A 818 -14.14 42.17 11.03
CA LEU A 818 -15.39 41.42 11.03
C LEU A 818 -15.97 41.10 12.43
N LYS A 819 -15.31 41.55 13.52
CA LYS A 819 -15.88 41.50 14.88
C LYS A 819 -16.75 42.72 15.21
N HIS A 820 -16.82 43.73 14.35
CA HIS A 820 -17.54 44.97 14.65
C HIS A 820 -19.04 44.75 14.91
N SER A 821 -19.59 45.38 15.95
CA SER A 821 -20.96 45.16 16.43
C SER A 821 -22.03 45.49 15.39
N SER A 822 -21.81 46.50 14.54
CA SER A 822 -22.73 46.89 13.46
C SER A 822 -23.05 45.76 12.48
N PHE A 823 -22.20 44.74 12.37
CA PHE A 823 -22.44 43.60 11.49
C PHE A 823 -23.33 42.51 12.13
N TYR A 824 -23.74 42.63 13.39
CA TYR A 824 -24.57 41.64 14.09
C TYR A 824 -26.00 42.16 14.29
N GLY A 825 -26.99 41.36 13.90
CA GLY A 825 -28.41 41.73 14.04
C GLY A 825 -29.36 40.74 13.35
N LYS A 826 -30.60 41.19 13.13
CA LYS A 826 -31.63 40.46 12.37
C LYS A 826 -31.79 41.08 10.99
N TRP A 827 -31.24 40.41 9.98
CA TRP A 827 -31.12 40.96 8.63
C TRP A 827 -32.30 40.56 7.73
N ASN A 828 -33.01 41.55 7.20
CA ASN A 828 -34.02 41.38 6.14
C ASN A 828 -33.60 42.12 4.85
N LEU A 829 -32.38 41.84 4.39
CA LEU A 829 -31.75 42.58 3.30
C LEU A 829 -32.38 42.28 1.94
N LEU A 830 -32.52 43.29 1.10
CA LEU A 830 -32.77 43.15 -0.33
C LEU A 830 -31.48 42.75 -1.06
N VAL A 831 -31.60 42.01 -2.18
CA VAL A 831 -30.44 41.59 -2.99
C VAL A 831 -29.55 42.77 -3.41
N ARG A 832 -30.13 43.97 -3.64
CA ARG A 832 -29.38 45.21 -3.92
C ARG A 832 -28.49 45.66 -2.75
N GLN A 833 -29.01 45.59 -1.52
CA GLN A 833 -28.33 46.01 -0.30
C GLN A 833 -27.18 45.05 0.01
N SER A 834 -27.42 43.75 -0.09
CA SER A 834 -26.39 42.70 0.03
C SER A 834 -25.25 42.86 -0.98
N CYS A 835 -25.56 43.26 -2.23
CA CYS A 835 -24.53 43.57 -3.22
C CYS A 835 -23.78 44.90 -2.94
N ARG A 836 -24.42 45.91 -2.32
CA ARG A 836 -23.77 47.16 -1.87
C ARG A 836 -22.78 46.86 -0.73
N ILE A 837 -23.21 46.09 0.27
CA ILE A 837 -22.38 45.64 1.40
C ILE A 837 -21.15 44.85 0.92
N LEU A 838 -21.33 43.85 0.04
CA LEU A 838 -20.20 43.07 -0.51
C LEU A 838 -19.19 43.93 -1.29
N LYS A 839 -19.64 44.97 -2.01
CA LYS A 839 -18.73 45.89 -2.71
C LYS A 839 -17.91 46.76 -1.75
N LEU A 840 -18.48 47.20 -0.62
CA LEU A 840 -17.71 47.95 0.39
C LEU A 840 -16.66 47.06 1.08
N PHE A 841 -16.97 45.78 1.33
CA PHE A 841 -15.97 44.80 1.78
C PHE A 841 -14.86 44.57 0.74
N GLU A 842 -15.20 44.40 -0.54
CA GLU A 842 -14.23 44.26 -1.65
C GLU A 842 -13.31 45.49 -1.77
N GLN A 843 -13.87 46.69 -1.64
CA GLN A 843 -13.14 47.97 -1.67
C GLN A 843 -12.37 48.27 -0.36
N GLN A 844 -12.47 47.41 0.65
CA GLN A 844 -11.93 47.64 2.00
C GLN A 844 -12.37 48.97 2.63
N ASN A 845 -13.56 49.47 2.28
CA ASN A 845 -14.12 50.69 2.85
C ASN A 845 -14.94 50.33 4.09
N TRP A 846 -14.28 50.34 5.26
CA TRP A 846 -14.85 49.81 6.49
C TRP A 846 -15.83 50.76 7.19
N ALA A 847 -15.57 52.07 7.17
CA ALA A 847 -16.41 53.07 7.84
C ALA A 847 -17.83 53.11 7.24
N ASP A 848 -17.92 53.40 5.93
CA ASP A 848 -19.18 53.41 5.18
C ASP A 848 -19.96 52.08 5.29
N ASN A 849 -19.26 50.97 5.54
CA ASN A 849 -19.86 49.64 5.71
C ASN A 849 -20.40 49.41 7.13
N TYR A 850 -19.71 49.92 8.17
CA TYR A 850 -20.26 49.94 9.52
C TYR A 850 -21.52 50.80 9.59
N ASP A 851 -21.49 51.99 8.98
CA ASP A 851 -22.60 52.94 8.97
C ASP A 851 -23.78 52.42 8.15
N LEU A 852 -23.53 51.90 6.94
CA LEU A 852 -24.55 51.25 6.11
C LEU A 852 -25.20 50.06 6.83
N CYS A 853 -24.42 49.23 7.52
CA CYS A 853 -24.96 48.10 8.27
C CYS A 853 -25.75 48.56 9.50
N ALA A 854 -25.33 49.64 10.19
CA ALA A 854 -26.09 50.22 11.29
C ALA A 854 -27.45 50.79 10.81
N SER A 855 -27.47 51.63 9.77
CA SER A 855 -28.73 52.15 9.20
C SER A 855 -29.66 51.02 8.74
N LEU A 856 -29.15 50.02 8.01
CA LEU A 856 -29.95 48.89 7.52
C LEU A 856 -30.46 47.98 8.63
N LYS A 857 -29.86 47.99 9.82
CA LYS A 857 -30.34 47.27 11.01
C LYS A 857 -31.58 47.94 11.62
N GLU A 858 -31.62 49.27 11.64
CA GLU A 858 -32.77 50.06 12.09
C GLU A 858 -33.85 50.23 10.99
N GLY A 859 -33.57 49.76 9.76
CA GLY A 859 -34.50 49.76 8.62
C GLY A 859 -34.32 50.93 7.65
N GLU A 860 -33.32 51.77 7.85
CA GLU A 860 -32.99 52.91 6.98
C GLU A 860 -32.05 52.48 5.84
N GLU A 861 -32.38 52.82 4.59
CA GLU A 861 -31.48 52.62 3.45
C GLU A 861 -30.88 53.97 3.03
N PRO A 862 -29.69 54.36 3.55
CA PRO A 862 -29.11 55.69 3.32
C PRO A 862 -28.83 55.89 1.83
N LEU A 863 -29.31 57.01 1.29
CA LEU A 863 -29.22 57.34 -0.14
C LEU A 863 -27.78 57.26 -0.64
N GLN A 864 -27.62 56.82 -1.88
CA GLN A 864 -26.31 56.71 -2.50
C GLN A 864 -25.89 58.08 -3.04
N THR A 865 -25.15 58.86 -2.24
CA THR A 865 -24.56 60.14 -2.65
C THR A 865 -23.53 59.89 -3.77
N LEU A 866 -23.98 60.05 -5.01
CA LEU A 866 -23.09 60.13 -6.16
C LEU A 866 -22.30 61.44 -6.07
N ALA A 867 -21.12 61.38 -5.48
CA ALA A 867 -20.11 62.42 -5.62
C ALA A 867 -19.65 62.46 -7.09
N ILE A 868 -20.36 63.25 -7.90
CA ILE A 868 -19.98 63.56 -9.28
C ILE A 868 -18.63 64.29 -9.21
N LYS A 869 -17.54 63.60 -9.57
CA LYS A 869 -16.18 64.16 -9.48
C LYS A 869 -15.91 65.29 -10.46
N ASP A 870 -16.77 65.46 -11.47
CA ASP A 870 -16.61 66.39 -12.58
C ASP A 870 -17.76 67.41 -12.64
N ALA A 871 -18.11 68.02 -11.49
CA ALA A 871 -18.91 69.23 -11.47
C ALA A 871 -18.00 70.44 -11.74
N PRO A 872 -18.28 71.30 -12.75
CA PRO A 872 -17.43 72.45 -13.06
C PRO A 872 -17.48 73.49 -11.93
N VAL A 873 -16.31 74.02 -11.56
CA VAL A 873 -16.20 75.08 -10.55
C VAL A 873 -16.81 76.37 -11.12
N LEU A 874 -17.96 76.77 -10.58
CA LEU A 874 -18.52 78.10 -10.80
C LEU A 874 -17.84 79.09 -9.85
N ASP A 875 -17.02 79.97 -10.42
CA ASP A 875 -16.32 81.06 -9.71
C ASP A 875 -17.33 82.16 -9.28
N ASN A 876 -17.85 82.04 -8.07
CA ASN A 876 -18.68 83.06 -7.44
C ASN A 876 -17.83 83.94 -6.51
N ARG A 877 -17.29 85.03 -7.08
CA ARG A 877 -16.95 86.24 -6.32
C ARG A 877 -18.23 87.04 -6.03
N VAL A 878 -18.08 88.14 -5.27
CA VAL A 878 -19.11 89.13 -4.91
C VAL A 878 -19.99 88.70 -3.72
N ASN A 879 -19.64 89.24 -2.54
CA ASN A 879 -20.46 90.07 -1.64
C ASN A 879 -21.90 89.65 -1.24
N ASP A 880 -22.42 89.97 -0.05
CA ASP A 880 -21.92 90.86 1.02
C ASP A 880 -22.39 90.42 2.44
N GLU A 881 -21.83 91.08 3.45
CA GLU A 881 -22.33 91.34 4.81
C GLU A 881 -23.43 90.44 5.44
N TYR A 882 -23.14 89.86 6.61
CA TYR A 882 -23.55 90.47 7.91
C TYR A 882 -22.77 89.86 9.08
N SER A 883 -22.60 90.61 10.17
CA SER A 883 -21.76 90.27 11.33
C SER A 883 -22.57 90.06 12.62
N ILE A 884 -21.97 89.39 13.62
CA ILE A 884 -21.92 89.75 15.06
C ILE A 884 -21.28 88.60 15.88
N ASN A 885 -20.23 88.97 16.64
CA ASN A 885 -19.75 88.57 17.99
C ASN A 885 -20.39 87.33 18.67
N ASN A 886 -19.73 86.47 19.46
CA ASN A 886 -18.37 86.39 20.07
C ASN A 886 -18.20 84.94 20.68
N GLU A 887 -17.23 84.46 21.50
CA GLU A 887 -16.08 85.02 22.28
C GLU A 887 -15.07 83.93 22.74
N ASN A 888 -13.97 84.36 23.38
CA ASN A 888 -13.17 83.72 24.46
C ASN A 888 -12.36 82.40 24.30
N TYR A 889 -11.02 82.59 24.25
CA TYR A 889 -9.89 81.86 24.92
C TYR A 889 -9.72 80.33 24.74
N GLU A 890 -8.60 79.84 24.17
CA GLU A 890 -7.27 79.57 24.80
C GLU A 890 -7.31 78.48 25.90
N VAL A 891 -6.35 77.55 26.04
CA VAL A 891 -4.88 77.67 26.06
C VAL A 891 -4.19 76.48 25.35
N SER A 892 -2.88 76.62 25.04
CA SER A 892 -2.06 75.63 24.33
C SER A 892 -0.91 75.01 25.16
N GLN A 893 -0.27 73.98 24.58
CA GLN A 893 1.08 73.42 24.87
C GLN A 893 1.28 72.28 25.91
N GLN A 894 1.92 71.20 25.41
CA GLN A 894 3.07 70.46 25.99
C GLN A 894 2.83 69.59 27.26
N CYS A 895 3.59 68.53 27.59
CA CYS A 895 4.69 67.75 26.96
C CYS A 895 4.79 66.37 27.72
N LEU A 896 5.60 65.34 27.42
CA LEU A 896 6.72 65.04 26.48
C LEU A 896 6.77 63.49 26.27
N ASN A 897 7.76 62.96 25.52
CA ASN A 897 8.34 61.58 25.50
C ASN A 897 7.49 60.40 26.04
N SER A 898 7.25 59.33 25.27
CA SER A 898 8.27 58.53 24.55
C SER A 898 7.69 57.63 23.45
#